data_AF-A0A9W8MCR1-F1
#
_entry.id   AF-A0A9W8MCR1-F1
#
_cell.length_a   1.000
_cell.length_b   1.000
_cell.length_c   1.000
_cell.angle_alpha   90.00
_cell.angle_beta   90.00
_cell.angle_gamma   90.00
#
_symmetry.space_group_name_H-M   'P 1'
#
loop_
_entity.id
_entity.type
_entity.pdbx_description
1 polymer ?
#
loop_
_entity_poly.entity_id
_entity_poly.type
_entity_poly.pdbx_seq_one_letter_code
_entity_poly.pdbx_strand_id
1 'polypeptide(L)'
;MRYHHYIPRFIPEDTSCPEPSIRKTKKQRQREARKARKKGQPNPETISVFNLGSRLIESVPIATTFGVMSFYEDASNQEDLEHLEKKLSELEGKAARVIRELHVAAGRQSSDQTFTLPRSDLQLLRKFIFLMHYRSSAVEKTYFQEDHPRNAPIRQWIRHLKKTKGYTTDKEIWLDGLHYYLTTKHSDILNHAKQCPEYGPSQPVGETDVDIPSHQWHALAYESFANNYYLGISSAFFVRPARKAYHHLVLKRTSSAVKLRISPTSIPVSIVNMPFHHYLPQFVLRGFIPEDTACPEPSVQKTKEQSQRETRKPRKNGQSDSETVLAFKMESKSIESVPIATAFGVMNFYQDLSSREDLKRLSELEGEAARIIRELHIAAGRQSSNQTFTLPRSDLKLLRKFIFLMHYRSSAPERTYYQENHPRNALIRQWIRHLKITKGYTTNREIWLDGLHYYLSTKHSDILNHAKQCSNYEPIDLIGETNVDIPSYQWHALAYESFNNNNYLGIWKSHEDSEFVLGNNCYGVWEGTLAGSPLLYKIYVVSPKITIVLKLNMSKTLPSELEDSTLSGHPLGFPQTVYHRGPGALGNILASSKDQVEALQRHLKSPDSDNDQFTFRINQLTVGQTYLVNQVVLENLDHDGLLVFASRHALLSTAQRYDSPEGPFWKQNRGAIAELVRCLKSGASGTLTSSIFEPGASTPGLGNSTSPNPAFVRRFRARLGFGPPTKGEETNQTGTIKVKDGESMEGGTKSLELTNLSGVVYMLSVPLINSH
;
A
#
# COMPACT_ATOMS: atom_id res chain seq x y z
N MET A 1 -42.45 -8.57 -20.05
CA MET A 1 -41.16 -8.21 -19.45
C MET A 1 -40.58 -9.41 -18.72
N ARG A 2 -39.34 -9.77 -19.03
CA ARG A 2 -38.64 -10.95 -18.48
C ARG A 2 -37.43 -10.47 -17.68
N TYR A 3 -37.14 -11.15 -16.56
CA TYR A 3 -35.91 -10.91 -15.81
C TYR A 3 -34.73 -11.56 -16.54
N HIS A 4 -33.75 -10.74 -16.92
CA HIS A 4 -32.47 -11.14 -17.46
C HIS A 4 -31.43 -11.12 -16.35
N HIS A 5 -30.73 -12.24 -16.17
CA HIS A 5 -29.87 -12.47 -15.02
C HIS A 5 -28.42 -12.15 -15.33
N TYR A 6 -27.82 -11.19 -14.62
CA TYR A 6 -26.40 -10.89 -14.78
C TYR A 6 -25.51 -11.92 -14.06
N ILE A 7 -26.03 -12.63 -13.05
CA ILE A 7 -25.43 -13.85 -12.48
C ILE A 7 -26.17 -15.07 -13.03
N PRO A 8 -25.51 -16.01 -13.74
CA PRO A 8 -26.16 -17.19 -14.31
C PRO A 8 -26.90 -17.99 -13.25
N ARG A 9 -28.14 -18.41 -13.53
CA ARG A 9 -29.00 -19.11 -12.55
C ARG A 9 -28.45 -20.45 -12.08
N PHE A 10 -27.60 -21.11 -12.88
CA PHE A 10 -27.00 -22.38 -12.47
C PHE A 10 -26.06 -22.24 -11.25
N ILE A 11 -25.49 -21.04 -11.03
CA ILE A 11 -24.61 -20.78 -9.89
C ILE A 11 -25.41 -20.82 -8.56
N PRO A 12 -26.48 -20.02 -8.37
CA PRO A 12 -27.30 -20.10 -7.17
C PRO A 12 -28.12 -21.39 -7.06
N GLU A 13 -28.52 -22.02 -8.18
CA GLU A 13 -29.21 -23.32 -8.15
C GLU A 13 -28.34 -24.43 -7.52
N ASP A 14 -27.01 -24.41 -7.74
CA ASP A 14 -26.10 -25.39 -7.12
C ASP A 14 -25.89 -25.12 -5.61
N THR A 15 -26.21 -23.92 -5.12
CA THR A 15 -26.08 -23.54 -3.69
C THR A 15 -27.32 -23.82 -2.84
N SER A 16 -28.49 -24.01 -3.45
CA SER A 16 -29.78 -24.11 -2.74
C SER A 16 -30.21 -25.54 -2.36
N CYS A 17 -29.50 -26.60 -2.80
CA CYS A 17 -29.92 -28.00 -2.59
C CYS A 17 -28.90 -28.87 -1.79
N PRO A 18 -29.30 -29.45 -0.63
CA PRO A 18 -28.47 -30.36 0.15
C PRO A 18 -28.20 -31.72 -0.52
N GLU A 19 -29.00 -32.18 -1.48
CA GLU A 19 -28.85 -33.50 -2.13
C GLU A 19 -28.66 -33.41 -3.66
N PRO A 20 -27.94 -34.37 -4.30
CA PRO A 20 -27.85 -34.46 -5.76
C PRO A 20 -29.18 -34.97 -6.32
N SER A 21 -30.20 -34.12 -6.38
CA SER A 21 -31.47 -34.49 -7.00
C SER A 21 -31.33 -34.49 -8.53
N ILE A 22 -31.81 -35.56 -9.15
CA ILE A 22 -31.94 -35.72 -10.61
C ILE A 22 -32.58 -34.44 -11.18
N ARG A 23 -31.96 -33.82 -12.19
CA ARG A 23 -32.48 -32.60 -12.84
C ARG A 23 -33.92 -32.83 -13.31
N LYS A 24 -34.87 -32.27 -12.58
CA LYS A 24 -36.30 -32.31 -12.94
C LYS A 24 -36.53 -31.54 -14.23
N THR A 25 -37.32 -32.11 -15.14
CA THR A 25 -37.67 -31.46 -16.41
C THR A 25 -38.48 -30.18 -16.17
N LYS A 26 -38.50 -29.25 -17.14
CA LYS A 26 -39.26 -27.99 -17.07
C LYS A 26 -40.73 -28.20 -16.69
N LYS A 27 -41.38 -29.23 -17.22
CA LYS A 27 -42.77 -29.61 -16.89
C LYS A 27 -42.92 -30.07 -15.43
N GLN A 28 -41.92 -30.75 -14.89
CA GLN A 28 -41.95 -31.30 -13.53
C GLN A 28 -41.70 -30.21 -12.48
N ARG A 29 -40.75 -29.28 -12.73
CA ARG A 29 -40.55 -28.08 -11.90
C ARG A 29 -41.82 -27.21 -11.85
N GLN A 30 -42.48 -27.02 -12.99
CA GLN A 30 -43.71 -26.23 -13.08
C GLN A 30 -44.89 -26.88 -12.34
N ARG A 31 -44.97 -28.22 -12.32
CA ARG A 31 -45.96 -28.96 -11.52
C ARG A 31 -45.71 -28.83 -10.03
N GLU A 32 -44.45 -28.88 -9.58
CA GLU A 32 -44.08 -28.73 -8.17
C GLU A 32 -44.29 -27.30 -7.66
N ALA A 33 -43.92 -26.28 -8.44
CA ALA A 33 -44.21 -24.89 -8.12
C ALA A 33 -45.72 -24.63 -7.99
N ARG A 34 -46.54 -25.22 -8.88
CA ARG A 34 -48.00 -25.18 -8.76
C ARG A 34 -48.51 -25.89 -7.50
N LYS A 35 -47.88 -27.00 -7.11
CA LYS A 35 -48.25 -27.80 -5.92
C LYS A 35 -47.87 -27.09 -4.62
N ALA A 36 -46.71 -26.44 -4.57
CA ALA A 36 -46.26 -25.61 -3.44
C ALA A 36 -47.16 -24.37 -3.27
N ARG A 37 -47.52 -23.70 -4.38
CA ARG A 37 -48.45 -22.56 -4.38
C ARG A 37 -49.85 -22.93 -3.90
N LYS A 38 -50.35 -24.13 -4.25
CA LYS A 38 -51.63 -24.65 -3.72
C LYS A 38 -51.59 -25.00 -2.22
N LYS A 39 -50.41 -25.22 -1.65
CA LYS A 39 -50.21 -25.59 -0.23
C LYS A 39 -49.75 -24.42 0.65
N GLY A 40 -49.64 -23.20 0.10
CA GLY A 40 -49.10 -22.04 0.84
C GLY A 40 -47.64 -22.17 1.24
N GLN A 41 -46.88 -23.07 0.61
CA GLN A 41 -45.48 -23.32 0.95
C GLN A 41 -44.54 -22.42 0.12
N PRO A 42 -43.34 -22.06 0.67
CA PRO A 42 -42.33 -21.31 -0.05
C PRO A 42 -41.96 -22.01 -1.36
N ASN A 43 -41.68 -21.22 -2.40
CA ASN A 43 -41.28 -21.74 -3.70
C ASN A 43 -39.96 -22.53 -3.55
N PRO A 44 -39.84 -23.76 -4.07
CA PRO A 44 -38.63 -24.58 -3.90
C PRO A 44 -37.35 -24.00 -4.52
N GLU A 45 -37.44 -22.94 -5.33
CA GLU A 45 -36.29 -22.24 -5.93
C GLU A 45 -36.03 -20.89 -5.22
N THR A 46 -35.78 -20.94 -3.91
CA THR A 46 -35.40 -19.77 -3.11
C THR A 46 -33.96 -19.90 -2.61
N ILE A 47 -33.28 -18.77 -2.44
CA ILE A 47 -31.97 -18.68 -1.79
C ILE A 47 -32.06 -17.77 -0.58
N SER A 48 -31.23 -18.05 0.43
CA SER A 48 -31.08 -17.17 1.59
C SER A 48 -30.09 -16.07 1.25
N VAL A 49 -30.51 -14.81 1.38
CA VAL A 49 -29.68 -13.63 1.10
C VAL A 49 -29.68 -12.74 2.33
N PHE A 50 -28.49 -12.26 2.72
CA PHE A 50 -28.38 -11.21 3.72
C PHE A 50 -28.57 -9.85 3.04
N ASN A 51 -29.68 -9.19 3.34
CA ASN A 51 -30.01 -7.90 2.75
C ASN A 51 -29.36 -6.79 3.58
N LEU A 52 -28.47 -5.99 2.96
CA LEU A 52 -27.72 -4.94 3.65
C LEU A 52 -28.60 -3.79 4.15
N GLY A 53 -29.73 -3.52 3.48
CA GLY A 53 -30.66 -2.45 3.86
C GLY A 53 -31.52 -2.83 5.05
N SER A 54 -32.13 -4.02 5.03
CA SER A 54 -32.94 -4.51 6.14
C SER A 54 -32.11 -5.13 7.27
N ARG A 55 -30.84 -5.47 7.02
CA ARG A 55 -29.93 -6.22 7.91
C ARG A 55 -30.49 -7.58 8.35
N LEU A 56 -31.35 -8.19 7.53
CA LEU A 56 -31.99 -9.48 7.81
C LEU A 56 -31.59 -10.53 6.76
N ILE A 57 -31.65 -11.80 7.16
CA ILE A 57 -31.56 -12.93 6.24
C ILE A 57 -32.96 -13.18 5.67
N GLU A 58 -33.11 -12.95 4.38
CA GLU A 58 -34.36 -13.07 3.64
C GLU A 58 -34.29 -14.27 2.69
N SER A 59 -35.41 -14.96 2.52
CA SER A 59 -35.56 -16.00 1.51
C SER A 59 -36.13 -15.38 0.23
N VAL A 60 -35.34 -15.34 -0.84
CA VAL A 60 -35.68 -14.65 -2.09
C VAL A 60 -35.75 -15.62 -3.27
N PRO A 61 -36.70 -15.47 -4.22
CA PRO A 61 -36.81 -16.37 -5.37
C PRO A 61 -35.63 -16.23 -6.33
N ILE A 62 -34.96 -17.32 -6.70
CA ILE A 62 -33.85 -17.34 -7.68
C ILE A 62 -34.30 -16.71 -9.02
N ALA A 63 -35.57 -16.89 -9.38
CA ALA A 63 -36.16 -16.36 -10.61
C ALA A 63 -36.14 -14.82 -10.70
N THR A 64 -36.03 -14.11 -9.58
CA THR A 64 -35.99 -12.64 -9.52
C THR A 64 -34.67 -12.12 -8.96
N THR A 65 -33.99 -12.89 -8.11
CA THR A 65 -32.72 -12.46 -7.51
C THR A 65 -31.61 -12.40 -8.56
N PHE A 66 -30.84 -11.31 -8.54
CA PHE A 66 -29.81 -10.98 -9.55
C PHE A 66 -30.34 -10.83 -10.99
N GLY A 67 -31.64 -10.66 -11.16
CA GLY A 67 -32.29 -10.35 -12.43
C GLY A 67 -32.60 -8.86 -12.56
N VAL A 68 -32.37 -8.30 -13.74
CA VAL A 68 -32.85 -6.96 -14.14
C VAL A 68 -33.89 -7.15 -15.24
N MET A 69 -35.04 -6.51 -15.11
CA MET A 69 -36.08 -6.59 -16.14
C MET A 69 -35.54 -5.98 -17.43
N SER A 70 -35.68 -6.69 -18.55
CA SER A 70 -35.42 -6.12 -19.88
C SER A 70 -33.97 -5.63 -20.09
N PHE A 71 -33.01 -6.24 -19.36
CA PHE A 71 -31.62 -5.77 -19.33
C PHE A 71 -30.95 -5.71 -20.72
N TYR A 72 -31.11 -6.77 -21.51
CA TYR A 72 -30.58 -6.89 -22.86
C TYR A 72 -31.56 -6.47 -23.96
N GLU A 73 -32.67 -5.78 -23.64
CA GLU A 73 -33.54 -5.25 -24.68
C GLU A 73 -32.76 -4.24 -25.53
N ASP A 74 -32.62 -4.58 -26.81
CA ASP A 74 -31.92 -3.82 -27.82
C ASP A 74 -32.95 -3.21 -28.77
N ALA A 75 -33.25 -1.92 -28.58
CA ALA A 75 -34.22 -1.20 -29.39
C ALA A 75 -33.80 -1.08 -30.86
N SER A 76 -32.52 -1.34 -31.18
CA SER A 76 -31.97 -1.27 -32.53
C SER A 76 -32.20 -2.57 -33.34
N ASN A 77 -32.51 -3.69 -32.69
CA ASN A 77 -32.79 -4.98 -33.33
C ASN A 77 -34.26 -5.38 -33.14
N GLN A 78 -35.13 -4.87 -34.02
CA GLN A 78 -36.58 -5.09 -33.95
C GLN A 78 -37.02 -6.53 -34.28
N GLU A 79 -36.16 -7.35 -34.90
CA GLU A 79 -36.51 -8.71 -35.33
C GLU A 79 -36.34 -9.78 -34.23
N ASP A 80 -35.33 -9.64 -33.36
CA ASP A 80 -35.11 -10.54 -32.22
C ASP A 80 -34.59 -9.79 -30.99
N LEU A 81 -35.52 -9.26 -30.20
CA LEU A 81 -35.24 -8.57 -28.94
C LEU A 81 -34.56 -9.48 -27.88
N GLU A 82 -34.60 -10.81 -28.03
CA GLU A 82 -34.01 -11.78 -27.09
C GLU A 82 -32.72 -12.43 -27.64
N HIS A 83 -32.17 -11.98 -28.77
CA HIS A 83 -31.05 -12.64 -29.44
C HIS A 83 -29.78 -12.75 -28.56
N LEU A 84 -29.49 -11.71 -27.75
CA LEU A 84 -28.36 -11.70 -26.81
C LEU A 84 -28.59 -12.67 -25.65
N GLU A 85 -29.79 -12.70 -25.09
CA GLU A 85 -30.17 -13.63 -24.02
C GLU A 85 -30.07 -15.09 -24.49
N LYS A 86 -30.47 -15.38 -25.73
CA LYS A 86 -30.32 -16.71 -26.33
C LYS A 86 -28.86 -17.12 -26.43
N LYS A 87 -27.99 -16.26 -26.96
CA LYS A 87 -26.54 -16.52 -27.06
C LYS A 87 -25.86 -16.64 -25.70
N LEU A 88 -26.27 -15.84 -24.72
CA LEU A 88 -25.79 -15.94 -23.34
C LEU A 88 -26.19 -17.27 -22.72
N SER A 89 -27.44 -17.69 -22.88
CA SER A 89 -27.93 -19.00 -22.39
C SER A 89 -27.15 -20.17 -22.99
N GLU A 90 -26.80 -20.12 -24.28
CA GLU A 90 -25.93 -21.12 -24.91
C GLU A 90 -24.52 -21.14 -24.31
N LEU A 91 -23.91 -19.96 -24.10
CA LEU A 91 -22.58 -19.84 -23.48
C LEU A 91 -22.60 -20.35 -22.04
N GLU A 92 -23.60 -19.96 -21.25
CA GLU A 92 -23.82 -20.41 -19.87
C GLU A 92 -24.02 -21.92 -19.82
N GLY A 93 -24.81 -22.50 -20.73
CA GLY A 93 -25.02 -23.93 -20.80
C GLY A 93 -23.73 -24.71 -21.04
N LYS A 94 -22.89 -24.23 -21.96
CA LYS A 94 -21.57 -24.80 -22.25
C LYS A 94 -20.61 -24.62 -21.07
N ALA A 95 -20.53 -23.43 -20.49
CA ALA A 95 -19.68 -23.15 -19.33
C ALA A 95 -20.09 -23.99 -18.12
N ALA A 96 -21.39 -24.08 -17.83
CA ALA A 96 -21.91 -24.89 -16.74
C ALA A 96 -21.59 -26.39 -16.93
N ARG A 97 -21.53 -26.89 -18.17
CA ARG A 97 -21.07 -28.27 -18.44
C ARG A 97 -19.63 -28.45 -17.99
N VAL A 98 -18.72 -27.58 -18.42
CA VAL A 98 -17.30 -27.63 -18.05
C VAL A 98 -17.13 -27.47 -16.53
N ILE A 99 -17.86 -26.55 -15.91
CA ILE A 99 -17.82 -26.34 -14.45
C ILE A 99 -18.30 -27.60 -13.70
N ARG A 100 -19.34 -28.29 -14.19
CA ARG A 100 -19.78 -29.56 -13.59
C ARG A 100 -18.73 -30.66 -13.73
N GLU A 101 -18.09 -30.77 -14.89
CA GLU A 101 -16.99 -31.72 -15.11
C GLU A 101 -15.83 -31.45 -14.15
N LEU A 102 -15.50 -30.18 -13.92
CA LEU A 102 -14.52 -29.77 -12.91
C LEU A 102 -14.93 -30.18 -11.49
N HIS A 103 -16.19 -29.97 -11.10
CA HIS A 103 -16.71 -30.42 -9.79
C HIS A 103 -16.65 -31.94 -9.63
N VAL A 104 -17.06 -32.69 -10.66
CA VAL A 104 -17.02 -34.17 -10.64
C VAL A 104 -15.56 -34.67 -10.56
N ALA A 105 -14.65 -34.04 -11.28
CA ALA A 105 -13.24 -34.40 -11.24
C ALA A 105 -12.62 -34.12 -9.87
N ALA A 106 -12.94 -32.95 -9.28
CA ALA A 106 -12.41 -32.51 -8.00
C ALA A 106 -13.02 -33.26 -6.79
N GLY A 107 -14.17 -33.92 -6.94
CA GLY A 107 -14.76 -34.78 -5.92
C GLY A 107 -14.12 -36.16 -5.77
N ARG A 108 -13.13 -36.52 -6.60
CA ARG A 108 -12.41 -37.81 -6.52
C ARG A 108 -11.27 -37.67 -5.50
N GLN A 109 -11.23 -38.51 -4.47
CA GLN A 109 -10.32 -38.41 -3.31
C GLN A 109 -8.85 -38.73 -3.65
N SER A 110 -8.14 -37.85 -4.34
CA SER A 110 -6.68 -37.94 -4.45
C SER A 110 -6.02 -36.60 -4.21
N SER A 111 -4.99 -36.62 -3.36
CA SER A 111 -4.32 -35.43 -2.85
C SER A 111 -3.33 -34.78 -3.83
N ASP A 112 -3.36 -35.15 -5.11
CA ASP A 112 -2.44 -34.59 -6.11
C ASP A 112 -3.03 -34.56 -7.53
N GLN A 113 -4.30 -34.17 -7.63
CA GLN A 113 -5.04 -34.31 -8.88
C GLN A 113 -4.71 -33.17 -9.86
N THR A 114 -4.03 -33.48 -10.95
CA THR A 114 -3.91 -32.59 -12.10
C THR A 114 -5.15 -32.73 -12.98
N PHE A 115 -5.80 -31.63 -13.33
CA PHE A 115 -6.93 -31.64 -14.26
C PHE A 115 -6.49 -31.16 -15.64
N THR A 116 -6.71 -31.98 -16.66
CA THR A 116 -6.42 -31.63 -18.05
C THR A 116 -7.69 -31.09 -18.68
N LEU A 117 -7.70 -29.80 -18.99
CA LEU A 117 -8.80 -29.14 -19.70
C LEU A 117 -8.42 -28.99 -21.18
N PRO A 118 -9.28 -29.39 -22.14
CA PRO A 118 -9.08 -29.06 -23.55
C PRO A 118 -8.92 -27.55 -23.73
N ARG A 119 -8.04 -27.12 -24.64
CA ARG A 119 -7.82 -25.70 -24.92
C ARG A 119 -9.12 -24.98 -25.29
N SER A 120 -10.03 -25.66 -25.99
CA SER A 120 -11.37 -25.15 -26.35
C SER A 120 -12.22 -24.81 -25.11
N ASP A 121 -12.19 -25.66 -24.09
CA ASP A 121 -12.97 -25.44 -22.87
C ASP A 121 -12.32 -24.37 -21.98
N LEU A 122 -10.98 -24.28 -21.97
CA LEU A 122 -10.28 -23.17 -21.30
C LEU A 122 -10.65 -21.82 -21.92
N GLN A 123 -10.66 -21.75 -23.25
CA GLN A 123 -11.04 -20.53 -23.99
C GLN A 123 -12.52 -20.19 -23.77
N LEU A 124 -13.38 -21.20 -23.74
CA LEU A 124 -14.79 -21.04 -23.37
C LEU A 124 -14.96 -20.46 -21.97
N LEU A 125 -14.24 -20.98 -20.97
CA LEU A 125 -14.30 -20.48 -19.59
C LEU A 125 -13.76 -19.04 -19.49
N ARG A 126 -12.66 -18.72 -20.16
CA ARG A 126 -12.12 -17.34 -20.21
C ARG A 126 -13.15 -16.37 -20.77
N LYS A 127 -13.75 -16.72 -21.90
CA LYS A 127 -14.80 -15.94 -22.55
C LYS A 127 -16.03 -15.79 -21.65
N PHE A 128 -16.46 -16.88 -21.02
CA PHE A 128 -17.56 -16.86 -20.06
C PHE A 128 -17.30 -15.93 -18.89
N ILE A 129 -16.16 -16.04 -18.21
CA ILE A 129 -15.86 -15.21 -17.03
C ILE A 129 -15.71 -13.73 -17.40
N PHE A 130 -15.04 -13.42 -18.52
CA PHE A 130 -14.98 -12.07 -19.05
C PHE A 130 -16.39 -11.50 -19.26
N LEU A 131 -17.29 -12.26 -19.89
CA LEU A 131 -18.66 -11.83 -20.12
C LEU A 131 -19.47 -11.68 -18.83
N MET A 132 -19.21 -12.48 -17.79
CA MET A 132 -19.85 -12.30 -16.48
C MET A 132 -19.44 -10.98 -15.83
N HIS A 133 -18.18 -10.58 -15.97
CA HIS A 133 -17.70 -9.27 -15.52
C HIS A 133 -18.32 -8.13 -16.36
N TYR A 134 -18.19 -8.23 -17.69
CA TYR A 134 -18.65 -7.23 -18.64
C TYR A 134 -20.16 -6.96 -18.55
N ARG A 135 -20.96 -7.99 -18.23
CA ARG A 135 -22.42 -7.88 -18.13
C ARG A 135 -22.95 -7.47 -16.76
N SER A 136 -22.08 -7.17 -15.79
CA SER A 136 -22.52 -6.77 -14.46
C SER A 136 -23.26 -5.42 -14.50
N SER A 137 -24.25 -5.24 -13.63
CA SER A 137 -25.04 -4.00 -13.61
C SER A 137 -24.20 -2.75 -13.29
N ALA A 138 -23.08 -2.89 -12.59
CA ALA A 138 -22.15 -1.79 -12.35
C ALA A 138 -21.37 -1.40 -13.62
N VAL A 139 -20.96 -2.39 -14.41
CA VAL A 139 -20.21 -2.18 -15.65
C VAL A 139 -21.11 -1.55 -16.72
N GLU A 140 -22.32 -2.07 -16.92
CA GLU A 140 -23.27 -1.52 -17.90
C GLU A 140 -23.49 0.00 -17.73
N LYS A 141 -23.60 0.49 -16.50
CA LYS A 141 -23.85 1.91 -16.21
C LYS A 141 -22.65 2.83 -16.41
N THR A 142 -21.42 2.33 -16.31
CA THR A 142 -20.22 3.17 -16.15
C THR A 142 -19.17 2.95 -17.24
N TYR A 143 -19.22 1.83 -17.96
CA TYR A 143 -18.11 1.40 -18.83
C TYR A 143 -17.90 2.30 -20.05
N PHE A 144 -18.97 2.83 -20.63
CA PHE A 144 -18.90 3.80 -21.76
C PHE A 144 -19.44 5.18 -21.41
N GLN A 145 -19.66 5.45 -20.12
CA GLN A 145 -20.10 6.78 -19.69
C GLN A 145 -18.99 7.81 -19.94
N GLU A 146 -19.25 8.79 -20.81
CA GLU A 146 -18.25 9.77 -21.27
C GLU A 146 -17.62 10.57 -20.12
N ASP A 147 -18.43 10.92 -19.13
CA ASP A 147 -18.02 11.76 -18.00
C ASP A 147 -17.42 10.95 -16.84
N HIS A 148 -17.39 9.62 -16.95
CA HIS A 148 -16.82 8.78 -15.91
C HIS A 148 -15.29 9.01 -15.83
N PRO A 149 -14.70 9.27 -14.65
CA PRO A 149 -13.28 9.60 -14.53
C PRO A 149 -12.33 8.56 -15.12
N ARG A 150 -12.70 7.26 -15.07
CA ARG A 150 -11.89 6.18 -15.65
C ARG A 150 -11.93 6.12 -17.18
N ASN A 151 -12.88 6.81 -17.80
CA ASN A 151 -13.04 6.86 -19.26
C ASN A 151 -12.44 8.14 -19.87
N ALA A 152 -11.82 9.00 -19.06
CA ALA A 152 -11.17 10.22 -19.54
C ALA A 152 -10.23 9.98 -20.74
N PRO A 153 -9.40 8.91 -20.77
CA PRO A 153 -8.55 8.63 -21.92
C PRO A 153 -9.32 8.25 -23.19
N ILE A 154 -10.46 7.55 -23.09
CA ILE A 154 -11.23 7.05 -24.24
C ILE A 154 -12.43 7.94 -24.61
N ARG A 155 -12.60 9.07 -23.94
CA ARG A 155 -13.79 9.93 -24.09
C ARG A 155 -13.99 10.39 -25.53
N GLN A 156 -12.91 10.78 -26.21
CA GLN A 156 -12.99 11.24 -27.60
C GLN A 156 -13.41 10.11 -28.54
N TRP A 157 -12.88 8.90 -28.32
CA TRP A 157 -13.27 7.70 -29.06
C TRP A 157 -14.75 7.35 -28.85
N ILE A 158 -15.26 7.40 -27.61
CA ILE A 158 -16.68 7.15 -27.32
C ILE A 158 -17.57 8.14 -28.11
N ARG A 159 -17.22 9.43 -28.10
CA ARG A 159 -17.95 10.48 -28.83
C ARG A 159 -17.92 10.25 -30.34
N HIS A 160 -16.74 9.93 -30.87
CA HIS A 160 -16.58 9.61 -32.28
C HIS A 160 -17.44 8.40 -32.65
N LEU A 161 -17.39 7.32 -31.86
CA LEU A 161 -18.16 6.12 -32.11
C LEU A 161 -19.66 6.37 -32.10
N LYS A 162 -20.18 7.13 -31.12
CA LYS A 162 -21.59 7.54 -31.08
C LYS A 162 -22.00 8.27 -32.35
N LYS A 163 -21.19 9.22 -32.79
CA LYS A 163 -21.43 9.99 -34.01
C LYS A 163 -21.41 9.10 -35.26
N THR A 164 -20.41 8.23 -35.40
CA THR A 164 -20.18 7.42 -36.60
C THR A 164 -21.18 6.27 -36.73
N LYS A 165 -21.62 5.67 -35.61
CA LYS A 165 -22.62 4.59 -35.60
C LYS A 165 -24.05 5.05 -35.35
N GLY A 166 -24.25 6.33 -35.03
CA GLY A 166 -25.57 6.87 -34.69
C GLY A 166 -26.10 6.43 -33.33
N TYR A 167 -25.21 6.05 -32.38
CA TYR A 167 -25.64 5.68 -31.03
C TYR A 167 -26.04 6.91 -30.22
N THR A 168 -27.18 6.83 -29.56
CA THR A 168 -27.76 7.85 -28.70
C THR A 168 -27.45 7.62 -27.22
N THR A 169 -27.15 6.37 -26.83
CA THR A 169 -26.90 6.01 -25.43
C THR A 169 -25.63 5.17 -25.25
N ASP A 170 -25.01 5.24 -24.08
CA ASP A 170 -23.85 4.40 -23.71
C ASP A 170 -24.22 2.90 -23.70
N LYS A 171 -25.50 2.60 -23.43
CA LYS A 171 -26.04 1.25 -23.43
C LYS A 171 -25.94 0.59 -24.81
N GLU A 172 -26.15 1.33 -25.89
CA GLU A 172 -26.05 0.80 -27.27
C GLU A 172 -24.62 0.37 -27.60
N ILE A 173 -23.61 1.14 -27.17
CA ILE A 173 -22.19 0.76 -27.31
C ILE A 173 -21.89 -0.50 -26.50
N TRP A 174 -22.43 -0.59 -25.29
CA TRP A 174 -22.26 -1.77 -24.45
C TRP A 174 -22.92 -3.02 -25.06
N LEU A 175 -24.12 -2.88 -25.65
CA LEU A 175 -24.82 -3.94 -26.38
C LEU A 175 -24.07 -4.36 -27.65
N ASP A 176 -23.50 -3.42 -28.41
CA ASP A 176 -22.64 -3.71 -29.58
C ASP A 176 -21.44 -4.57 -29.17
N GLY A 177 -20.76 -4.18 -28.10
CA GLY A 177 -19.67 -4.97 -27.52
C GLY A 177 -20.12 -6.35 -27.06
N LEU A 178 -21.28 -6.46 -26.39
CA LEU A 178 -21.82 -7.74 -25.94
C LEU A 178 -22.15 -8.66 -27.13
N HIS A 179 -22.75 -8.11 -28.18
CA HIS A 179 -23.04 -8.81 -29.42
C HIS A 179 -21.75 -9.31 -30.08
N TYR A 180 -20.76 -8.44 -30.24
CA TYR A 180 -19.44 -8.78 -30.79
C TYR A 180 -18.79 -9.92 -30.01
N TYR A 181 -18.70 -9.79 -28.68
CA TYR A 181 -18.11 -10.84 -27.87
C TYR A 181 -18.88 -12.15 -27.99
N LEU A 182 -20.22 -12.16 -28.02
CA LEU A 182 -20.99 -13.40 -28.11
C LEU A 182 -20.87 -14.08 -29.48
N THR A 183 -20.78 -13.30 -30.56
CA THR A 183 -20.78 -13.80 -31.94
C THR A 183 -19.39 -14.20 -32.45
N THR A 184 -18.34 -13.51 -32.02
CA THR A 184 -16.97 -13.75 -32.48
C THR A 184 -16.29 -14.85 -31.65
N LYS A 185 -15.55 -15.78 -32.30
CA LYS A 185 -14.83 -16.84 -31.56
C LYS A 185 -13.67 -16.23 -30.76
N HIS A 186 -13.28 -16.89 -29.67
CA HIS A 186 -12.17 -16.43 -28.82
C HIS A 186 -10.88 -16.18 -29.62
N SER A 187 -10.52 -17.09 -30.53
CA SER A 187 -9.34 -16.93 -31.42
C SER A 187 -9.42 -15.69 -32.28
N ASP A 188 -10.61 -15.41 -32.81
CA ASP A 188 -10.82 -14.35 -33.79
C ASP A 188 -10.82 -12.99 -33.09
N ILE A 189 -11.37 -12.91 -31.87
CA ILE A 189 -11.24 -11.71 -31.02
C ILE A 189 -9.76 -11.40 -30.77
N LEU A 190 -8.94 -12.40 -30.41
CA LEU A 190 -7.50 -12.18 -30.21
C LEU A 190 -6.77 -11.81 -31.51
N ASN A 191 -7.24 -12.31 -32.66
CA ASN A 191 -6.65 -11.94 -33.96
C ASN A 191 -7.03 -10.50 -34.36
N HIS A 192 -8.27 -10.07 -34.12
CA HIS A 192 -8.69 -8.68 -34.35
C HIS A 192 -7.88 -7.70 -33.49
N ALA A 193 -7.53 -8.07 -32.25
CA ALA A 193 -6.68 -7.25 -31.38
C ALA A 193 -5.26 -7.09 -31.97
N LYS A 194 -4.68 -8.17 -32.50
CA LYS A 194 -3.35 -8.16 -33.15
C LYS A 194 -3.29 -7.39 -34.46
N GLN A 195 -4.42 -7.24 -35.15
CA GLN A 195 -4.51 -6.51 -36.41
C GLN A 195 -4.57 -4.98 -36.21
N CYS A 196 -4.62 -4.50 -34.97
CA CYS A 196 -4.56 -3.07 -34.67
C CYS A 196 -3.13 -2.56 -34.93
N PRO A 197 -2.88 -1.69 -35.92
CA PRO A 197 -1.54 -1.20 -36.26
C PRO A 197 -0.93 -0.41 -35.10
N GLU A 198 0.35 -0.66 -34.80
CA GLU A 198 1.23 0.16 -33.94
C GLU A 198 0.85 0.38 -32.45
N TYR A 199 0.07 -0.52 -31.85
CA TYR A 199 -0.13 -0.51 -30.38
C TYR A 199 0.52 -1.72 -29.73
N GLY A 200 1.70 -1.53 -29.13
CA GLY A 200 2.19 -2.46 -28.11
C GLY A 200 1.18 -2.54 -26.95
N PRO A 201 1.14 -3.63 -26.17
CA PRO A 201 0.13 -3.89 -25.11
C PRO A 201 0.16 -2.92 -23.90
N SER A 202 0.78 -1.74 -24.03
CA SER A 202 1.10 -0.82 -22.93
C SER A 202 0.87 0.67 -23.19
N GLN A 203 0.36 1.07 -24.37
CA GLN A 203 -0.13 2.45 -24.54
C GLN A 203 -1.63 2.52 -24.18
N PRO A 204 -2.07 3.52 -23.39
CA PRO A 204 -3.49 3.73 -23.14
C PRO A 204 -4.18 4.13 -24.45
N VAL A 205 -4.94 3.18 -25.00
CA VAL A 205 -5.85 3.41 -26.13
C VAL A 205 -6.74 4.61 -25.78
N GLY A 206 -6.67 5.68 -26.56
CA GLY A 206 -7.62 6.79 -26.48
C GLY A 206 -7.06 8.21 -26.61
N GLU A 207 -5.76 8.45 -26.38
CA GLU A 207 -5.21 9.82 -26.47
C GLU A 207 -4.82 10.26 -27.89
N THR A 208 -4.55 9.35 -28.83
CA THR A 208 -3.97 9.73 -30.14
C THR A 208 -4.73 9.25 -31.38
N ASP A 209 -5.75 8.38 -31.25
CA ASP A 209 -6.44 7.82 -32.42
C ASP A 209 -7.93 7.55 -32.15
N VAL A 210 -8.77 8.46 -32.61
CA VAL A 210 -10.23 8.39 -32.49
C VAL A 210 -10.87 7.48 -33.54
N ASP A 211 -10.10 7.03 -34.54
CA ASP A 211 -10.63 6.32 -35.71
C ASP A 211 -10.58 4.79 -35.56
N ILE A 212 -10.17 4.27 -34.41
CA ILE A 212 -10.15 2.83 -34.12
C ILE A 212 -11.57 2.23 -34.27
N PRO A 213 -11.78 1.25 -35.16
CA PRO A 213 -13.07 0.57 -35.33
C PRO A 213 -13.58 -0.09 -34.04
N SER A 214 -14.90 -0.11 -33.82
CA SER A 214 -15.50 -0.65 -32.57
C SER A 214 -15.08 -2.07 -32.24
N HIS A 215 -15.09 -2.97 -33.24
CA HIS A 215 -14.69 -4.35 -33.07
C HIS A 215 -13.22 -4.52 -32.66
N GLN A 216 -12.31 -3.64 -33.11
CA GLN A 216 -10.90 -3.67 -32.71
C GLN A 216 -10.73 -3.15 -31.28
N TRP A 217 -11.45 -2.11 -30.88
CA TRP A 217 -11.42 -1.63 -29.51
C TRP A 217 -11.96 -2.68 -28.53
N HIS A 218 -13.10 -3.31 -28.86
CA HIS A 218 -13.63 -4.42 -28.06
C HIS A 218 -12.64 -5.59 -28.03
N ALA A 219 -11.97 -5.89 -29.14
CA ALA A 219 -10.92 -6.91 -29.17
C ALA A 219 -9.77 -6.60 -28.21
N LEU A 220 -9.27 -5.36 -28.18
CA LEU A 220 -8.20 -4.93 -27.28
C LEU A 220 -8.63 -4.99 -25.80
N ALA A 221 -9.86 -4.57 -25.49
CA ALA A 221 -10.42 -4.67 -24.14
C ALA A 221 -10.51 -6.14 -23.69
N TYR A 222 -10.97 -7.03 -24.57
CA TYR A 222 -11.02 -8.47 -24.32
C TYR A 222 -9.64 -9.08 -24.18
N GLU A 223 -8.68 -8.75 -25.04
CA GLU A 223 -7.31 -9.26 -25.00
C GLU A 223 -6.63 -8.86 -23.69
N SER A 224 -6.74 -7.59 -23.31
CA SER A 224 -6.23 -7.07 -22.04
C SER A 224 -6.80 -7.85 -20.86
N PHE A 225 -8.05 -8.31 -20.91
CA PHE A 225 -8.61 -9.15 -19.84
C PHE A 225 -8.27 -10.64 -19.98
N ALA A 226 -8.21 -11.18 -21.19
CA ALA A 226 -8.02 -12.61 -21.43
C ALA A 226 -6.56 -13.06 -21.29
N ASN A 227 -5.61 -12.17 -21.60
CA ASN A 227 -4.17 -12.47 -21.56
C ASN A 227 -3.50 -12.02 -20.26
N ASN A 228 -4.03 -10.99 -19.58
CA ASN A 228 -3.44 -10.55 -18.31
C ASN A 228 -3.82 -11.43 -17.13
N TYR A 229 -4.77 -12.37 -17.28
CA TYR A 229 -5.26 -13.20 -16.18
C TYR A 229 -5.17 -14.71 -16.51
N TYR A 230 -4.66 -15.49 -15.57
CA TYR A 230 -4.77 -16.95 -15.58
C TYR A 230 -6.02 -17.41 -14.84
N LEU A 231 -6.57 -18.55 -15.28
CA LEU A 231 -7.71 -19.19 -14.64
C LEU A 231 -7.21 -20.13 -13.54
N GLY A 232 -7.49 -19.82 -12.28
CA GLY A 232 -7.28 -20.70 -11.13
C GLY A 232 -8.57 -21.39 -10.70
N ILE A 233 -8.46 -22.61 -10.18
CA ILE A 233 -9.55 -23.32 -9.51
C ILE A 233 -9.11 -23.55 -8.06
N SER A 234 -9.95 -23.17 -7.11
CA SER A 234 -9.72 -23.34 -5.68
C SER A 234 -10.85 -24.16 -5.06
N SER A 235 -10.54 -25.05 -4.13
CA SER A 235 -11.53 -25.80 -3.36
C SER A 235 -11.62 -25.27 -1.94
N ALA A 236 -12.83 -25.06 -1.44
CA ALA A 236 -13.12 -24.76 -0.05
C ALA A 236 -13.77 -25.99 0.62
N PHE A 237 -13.11 -26.54 1.64
CA PHE A 237 -13.65 -27.57 2.52
C PHE A 237 -14.22 -26.92 3.78
N PHE A 238 -15.55 -27.00 3.98
CA PHE A 238 -16.19 -26.62 5.24
C PHE A 238 -16.42 -27.88 6.10
N VAL A 239 -15.93 -27.89 7.34
CA VAL A 239 -16.13 -29.02 8.28
C VAL A 239 -17.33 -28.74 9.18
N ARG A 240 -18.50 -29.36 8.86
CA ARG A 240 -19.51 -29.92 9.79
C ARG A 240 -20.50 -30.80 9.00
N PRO A 241 -21.27 -31.71 9.63
CA PRO A 241 -21.46 -33.07 9.11
C PRO A 241 -22.57 -33.15 8.05
N ALA A 242 -22.28 -32.66 6.85
CA ALA A 242 -22.90 -33.11 5.61
C ALA A 242 -21.90 -32.85 4.47
N ARG A 243 -21.41 -33.92 3.86
CA ARG A 243 -20.34 -33.94 2.87
C ARG A 243 -20.64 -33.07 1.64
N LYS A 244 -20.09 -31.86 1.50
CA LYS A 244 -19.82 -31.23 0.18
C LYS A 244 -18.60 -30.30 0.24
N ALA A 245 -17.67 -30.49 -0.71
CA ALA A 245 -16.61 -29.53 -1.03
C ALA A 245 -17.18 -28.51 -2.04
N TYR A 246 -16.92 -27.22 -1.84
CA TYR A 246 -17.29 -26.18 -2.80
C TYR A 246 -16.06 -25.82 -3.63
N HIS A 247 -16.21 -25.63 -4.94
CA HIS A 247 -15.10 -25.27 -5.82
C HIS A 247 -15.35 -23.88 -6.44
N HIS A 248 -14.40 -22.96 -6.28
CA HIS A 248 -14.43 -21.59 -6.80
C HIS A 248 -13.47 -21.43 -7.97
N LEU A 249 -13.93 -20.82 -9.06
CA LEU A 249 -13.08 -20.34 -10.15
C LEU A 249 -12.60 -18.92 -9.81
N VAL A 250 -11.28 -18.70 -9.88
CA VAL A 250 -10.64 -17.42 -9.57
C VAL A 250 -9.79 -16.99 -10.76
N LEU A 251 -10.00 -15.79 -11.28
CA LEU A 251 -9.05 -15.17 -12.21
C LEU A 251 -7.98 -14.43 -11.41
N LYS A 252 -6.71 -14.76 -11.65
CA LYS A 252 -5.56 -14.10 -11.03
C LYS A 252 -4.67 -13.50 -12.11
N ARG A 253 -4.10 -12.33 -11.87
CA ARG A 253 -3.28 -11.61 -12.86
C ARG A 253 -1.88 -12.23 -12.99
N THR A 254 -1.29 -12.14 -14.19
CA THR A 254 0.14 -12.29 -14.63
C THR A 254 0.66 -13.61 -15.27
N SER A 255 1.67 -13.39 -16.13
CA SER A 255 2.76 -14.21 -16.72
C SER A 255 2.57 -15.74 -16.92
N SER A 256 2.17 -16.09 -18.15
CA SER A 256 2.55 -17.30 -18.92
C SER A 256 2.11 -18.70 -18.44
N ALA A 257 1.15 -19.26 -19.20
CA ALA A 257 0.84 -20.66 -19.59
C ALA A 257 0.86 -21.85 -18.59
N VAL A 258 -0.05 -22.79 -18.85
CA VAL A 258 -0.92 -23.42 -17.83
C VAL A 258 -0.72 -24.94 -17.72
N LYS A 259 -0.41 -25.41 -16.50
CA LYS A 259 -0.74 -26.76 -16.00
C LYS A 259 -1.57 -26.56 -14.73
N LEU A 260 -2.87 -26.87 -14.75
CA LEU A 260 -3.76 -26.65 -13.61
C LEU A 260 -3.60 -27.79 -12.60
N ARG A 261 -2.89 -27.55 -11.50
CA ARG A 261 -2.82 -28.46 -10.35
C ARG A 261 -3.96 -28.13 -9.40
N ILE A 262 -4.87 -29.08 -9.16
CA ILE A 262 -5.81 -28.98 -8.03
C ILE A 262 -4.97 -29.32 -6.81
N SER A 263 -4.56 -28.30 -6.07
CA SER A 263 -3.91 -28.51 -4.77
C SER A 263 -5.02 -28.84 -3.77
N PRO A 264 -5.05 -30.04 -3.19
CA PRO A 264 -5.94 -30.30 -2.08
C PRO A 264 -5.33 -29.60 -0.88
N THR A 265 -6.07 -28.66 -0.31
CA THR A 265 -5.84 -28.20 1.05
C THR A 265 -6.19 -29.36 1.99
N SER A 266 -5.33 -30.37 2.03
CA SER A 266 -5.24 -31.24 3.19
C SER A 266 -4.68 -30.37 4.30
N ILE A 267 -5.58 -29.77 5.08
CA ILE A 267 -5.25 -29.26 6.39
C ILE A 267 -5.22 -30.52 7.26
N PRO A 268 -4.05 -31.06 7.64
CA PRO A 268 -4.03 -31.89 8.83
C PRO A 268 -4.47 -30.95 9.95
N VAL A 269 -5.66 -31.20 10.52
CA VAL A 269 -6.08 -30.58 11.78
C VAL A 269 -5.24 -31.20 12.90
N SER A 270 -3.96 -30.89 12.89
CA SER A 270 -3.33 -30.32 14.06
C SER A 270 -3.40 -28.82 13.80
N ILE A 271 -3.84 -28.03 14.78
CA ILE A 271 -3.89 -26.56 14.68
C ILE A 271 -2.46 -26.09 14.44
N VAL A 272 -2.03 -25.98 13.18
CA VAL A 272 -0.85 -25.22 12.81
C VAL A 272 -1.36 -23.79 12.66
N ASN A 273 -1.19 -23.00 13.72
CA ASN A 273 -1.34 -21.56 13.70
C ASN A 273 -0.70 -21.02 12.41
N MET A 274 -1.50 -20.55 11.45
CA MET A 274 -0.96 -19.80 10.32
C MET A 274 -0.51 -18.44 10.87
N PRO A 275 0.81 -18.14 10.88
CA PRO A 275 1.31 -16.98 11.59
C PRO A 275 0.95 -15.68 10.85
N PHE A 276 0.36 -14.74 11.58
CA PHE A 276 0.42 -13.33 11.20
C PHE A 276 1.87 -12.88 11.24
N HIS A 277 2.31 -12.20 10.18
CA HIS A 277 3.64 -11.60 10.13
C HIS A 277 3.47 -10.09 10.19
N HIS A 278 4.17 -9.47 11.13
CA HIS A 278 4.01 -8.06 11.42
C HIS A 278 5.03 -7.24 10.66
N TYR A 279 4.58 -6.24 9.90
CA TYR A 279 5.51 -5.25 9.34
C TYR A 279 5.94 -4.22 10.40
N LEU A 280 5.16 -4.07 11.47
CA LEU A 280 5.50 -3.33 12.69
C LEU A 280 5.77 -4.33 13.84
N PRO A 281 6.99 -4.41 14.39
CA PRO A 281 7.32 -5.40 15.40
C PRO A 281 6.40 -5.33 16.63
N GLN A 282 6.01 -6.49 17.15
CA GLN A 282 5.07 -6.56 18.28
C GLN A 282 5.59 -5.84 19.54
N PHE A 283 6.91 -5.80 19.75
CA PHE A 283 7.48 -5.09 20.89
C PHE A 283 7.26 -3.57 20.83
N VAL A 284 7.12 -2.98 19.63
CA VAL A 284 6.73 -1.57 19.46
C VAL A 284 5.29 -1.39 19.91
N LEU A 285 4.39 -2.30 19.49
CA LEU A 285 2.98 -2.26 19.86
C LEU A 285 2.73 -2.47 21.35
N ARG A 286 3.57 -3.28 22.01
CA ARG A 286 3.52 -3.43 23.47
C ARG A 286 3.77 -2.12 24.21
N GLY A 287 4.50 -1.18 23.61
CA GLY A 287 4.65 0.17 24.16
C GLY A 287 3.35 0.98 24.20
N PHE A 288 2.31 0.57 23.48
CA PHE A 288 1.00 1.22 23.40
C PHE A 288 -0.10 0.50 24.19
N ILE A 289 0.24 -0.52 24.99
CA ILE A 289 -0.72 -1.14 25.90
C ILE A 289 -1.14 -0.08 26.94
N PRO A 290 -2.44 0.20 27.12
CA PRO A 290 -2.90 1.19 28.10
C PRO A 290 -2.42 0.85 29.52
N GLU A 291 -1.90 1.85 30.24
CA GLU A 291 -1.39 1.68 31.62
C GLU A 291 -2.45 1.09 32.57
N ASP A 292 -3.74 1.42 32.38
CA ASP A 292 -4.87 0.89 33.16
C ASP A 292 -5.11 -0.62 32.99
N THR A 293 -4.53 -1.22 31.95
CA THR A 293 -4.60 -2.66 31.63
C THR A 293 -3.28 -3.40 31.85
N ALA A 294 -2.21 -2.68 32.25
CA ALA A 294 -0.93 -3.30 32.53
C ALA A 294 -1.03 -4.18 33.79
N CYS A 295 -0.96 -5.50 33.61
CA CYS A 295 -0.71 -6.42 34.73
C CYS A 295 0.59 -6.00 35.45
N PRO A 296 0.67 -6.12 36.79
CA PRO A 296 1.78 -5.56 37.56
C PRO A 296 3.13 -6.14 37.12
N GLU A 297 4.16 -5.29 37.16
CA GLU A 297 5.52 -5.54 36.67
C GLU A 297 6.09 -6.94 37.05
N PRO A 298 6.98 -7.51 36.21
CA PRO A 298 7.72 -8.70 36.59
C PRO A 298 8.70 -8.36 37.71
N SER A 299 8.32 -8.72 38.94
CA SER A 299 9.17 -8.62 40.13
C SER A 299 10.52 -9.33 39.90
N VAL A 300 11.59 -8.55 40.02
CA VAL A 300 12.93 -8.86 40.57
C VAL A 300 13.37 -10.33 40.59
N GLN A 301 14.40 -10.61 39.78
CA GLN A 301 15.39 -11.69 39.88
C GLN A 301 14.94 -13.01 40.55
N LYS A 302 14.40 -13.93 39.76
CA LYS A 302 14.46 -15.36 40.08
C LYS A 302 15.60 -16.03 39.31
N THR A 303 16.43 -16.76 40.04
CA THR A 303 17.61 -17.48 39.56
C THR A 303 17.23 -18.54 38.51
N LYS A 304 18.13 -18.80 37.55
CA LYS A 304 17.95 -19.73 36.41
C LYS A 304 17.45 -21.13 36.78
N GLU A 305 17.61 -21.57 38.03
CA GLU A 305 17.17 -22.89 38.49
C GLU A 305 15.68 -22.96 38.91
N GLN A 306 15.02 -21.83 39.21
CA GLN A 306 13.59 -21.84 39.55
C GLN A 306 12.68 -21.88 38.32
N SER A 307 13.18 -21.45 37.15
CA SER A 307 12.43 -21.43 35.88
C SER A 307 12.12 -22.83 35.33
N GLN A 308 12.87 -23.87 35.72
CA GLN A 308 12.67 -25.24 35.18
C GLN A 308 11.70 -26.10 36.01
N ARG A 309 11.27 -25.66 37.20
CA ARG A 309 10.34 -26.42 38.05
C ARG A 309 8.87 -26.00 37.97
N GLU A 310 8.55 -24.85 37.37
CA GLU A 310 7.16 -24.38 37.23
C GLU A 310 6.47 -24.80 35.92
N THR A 311 7.18 -25.42 34.96
CA THR A 311 6.61 -25.90 33.69
C THR A 311 5.78 -27.19 33.77
N ARG A 312 5.46 -27.68 34.98
CA ARG A 312 4.69 -28.93 35.18
C ARG A 312 3.43 -28.79 36.04
N LYS A 313 2.82 -27.61 36.12
CA LYS A 313 1.42 -27.50 36.56
C LYS A 313 0.52 -27.17 35.36
N PRO A 314 -0.42 -28.06 34.99
CA PRO A 314 -1.38 -27.76 33.94
C PRO A 314 -2.30 -26.62 34.44
N ARG A 315 -2.20 -25.45 33.80
CA ARG A 315 -3.16 -24.36 34.00
C ARG A 315 -4.54 -24.87 33.56
N LYS A 316 -5.45 -25.01 34.52
CA LYS A 316 -6.87 -25.21 34.26
C LYS A 316 -7.47 -23.90 33.72
N ASN A 317 -8.27 -24.02 32.66
CA ASN A 317 -9.15 -23.01 32.05
C ASN A 317 -8.48 -21.91 31.19
N GLY A 318 -8.19 -22.24 29.93
CA GLY A 318 -9.03 -21.80 28.79
C GLY A 318 -9.20 -20.31 28.46
N GLN A 319 -8.47 -19.38 29.07
CA GLN A 319 -8.51 -17.97 28.68
C GLN A 319 -7.08 -17.48 28.46
N SER A 320 -6.66 -17.45 27.19
CA SER A 320 -5.44 -16.75 26.80
C SER A 320 -5.78 -15.27 26.73
N ASP A 321 -5.41 -14.51 27.76
CA ASP A 321 -5.45 -13.05 27.72
C ASP A 321 -4.48 -12.60 26.62
N SER A 322 -4.98 -12.42 25.40
CA SER A 322 -4.19 -11.84 24.32
C SER A 322 -3.97 -10.39 24.67
N GLU A 323 -2.71 -9.94 24.71
CA GLU A 323 -2.35 -8.53 24.80
C GLU A 323 -3.08 -7.75 23.68
N THR A 324 -3.76 -6.66 24.04
CA THR A 324 -4.50 -5.79 23.11
C THR A 324 -4.03 -4.35 23.21
N VAL A 325 -4.19 -3.60 22.12
CA VAL A 325 -3.95 -2.15 22.05
C VAL A 325 -5.23 -1.42 21.68
N LEU A 326 -5.37 -0.16 22.11
CA LEU A 326 -6.46 0.69 21.64
C LEU A 326 -6.14 1.23 20.25
N ALA A 327 -7.10 1.11 19.34
CA ALA A 327 -6.96 1.60 17.99
C ALA A 327 -8.25 2.24 17.47
N PHE A 328 -8.10 3.29 16.66
CA PHE A 328 -9.18 3.86 15.87
C PHE A 328 -9.08 3.39 14.43
N LYS A 329 -10.14 2.76 13.94
CA LYS A 329 -10.27 2.36 12.53
C LYS A 329 -10.88 3.51 11.74
N MET A 330 -10.15 3.97 10.72
CA MET A 330 -10.57 5.08 9.87
C MET A 330 -11.86 4.77 9.09
N GLU A 331 -11.99 3.53 8.57
CA GLU A 331 -13.13 3.08 7.78
C GLU A 331 -14.43 3.02 8.59
N SER A 332 -14.41 2.32 9.73
CA SER A 332 -15.58 2.14 10.60
C SER A 332 -15.82 3.33 11.54
N LYS A 333 -14.86 4.24 11.64
CA LYS A 333 -14.89 5.42 12.53
C LYS A 333 -15.19 5.04 13.98
N SER A 334 -14.56 3.96 14.44
CA SER A 334 -14.78 3.39 15.77
C SER A 334 -13.47 3.10 16.48
N ILE A 335 -13.48 3.27 17.81
CA ILE A 335 -12.38 2.83 18.68
C ILE A 335 -12.64 1.38 19.08
N GLU A 336 -11.65 0.52 18.91
CA GLU A 336 -11.69 -0.89 19.27
C GLU A 336 -10.40 -1.32 19.99
N SER A 337 -10.50 -2.43 20.72
CA SER A 337 -9.35 -3.10 21.31
C SER A 337 -8.89 -4.19 20.36
N VAL A 338 -7.68 -4.04 19.80
CA VAL A 338 -7.14 -4.93 18.75
C VAL A 338 -6.07 -5.84 19.34
N PRO A 339 -6.12 -7.16 19.14
CA PRO A 339 -5.04 -8.06 19.53
C PRO A 339 -3.72 -7.68 18.88
N ILE A 340 -2.63 -7.59 19.65
CA ILE A 340 -1.28 -7.32 19.13
C ILE A 340 -0.89 -8.37 18.08
N ALA A 341 -1.32 -9.62 18.26
CA ALA A 341 -1.09 -10.71 17.32
C ALA A 341 -1.66 -10.43 15.90
N THR A 342 -2.64 -9.54 15.78
CA THR A 342 -3.30 -9.19 14.50
C THR A 342 -3.09 -7.74 14.07
N ALA A 343 -2.81 -6.83 15.00
CA ALA A 343 -2.58 -5.42 14.71
C ALA A 343 -1.35 -5.25 13.81
N PHE A 344 -1.52 -4.59 12.66
CA PHE A 344 -0.47 -4.43 11.63
C PHE A 344 0.17 -5.76 11.16
N GLY A 345 -0.55 -6.87 11.34
CA GLY A 345 -0.17 -8.19 10.84
C GLY A 345 -0.75 -8.43 9.46
N VAL A 346 0.06 -8.99 8.56
CA VAL A 346 -0.40 -9.50 7.27
C VAL A 346 -0.29 -11.02 7.29
N MET A 347 -1.41 -11.70 7.04
CA MET A 347 -1.41 -13.15 6.87
C MET A 347 -0.47 -13.51 5.73
N ASN A 348 0.41 -14.50 5.95
CA ASN A 348 1.25 -15.05 4.89
C ASN A 348 2.17 -14.02 4.21
N PHE A 349 2.57 -12.96 4.93
CA PHE A 349 3.44 -11.90 4.39
C PHE A 349 4.76 -12.43 3.83
N TYR A 350 5.29 -13.51 4.42
CA TYR A 350 6.51 -14.19 4.00
C TYR A 350 6.28 -15.60 3.46
N GLN A 351 5.07 -15.94 2.99
CA GLN A 351 4.73 -17.32 2.58
C GLN A 351 5.65 -17.88 1.48
N ASP A 352 6.24 -17.01 0.66
CA ASP A 352 7.15 -17.39 -0.41
C ASP A 352 8.64 -17.32 0.02
N LEU A 353 8.96 -16.87 1.26
CA LEU A 353 10.32 -17.03 1.81
C LEU A 353 10.58 -18.52 1.97
N SER A 354 11.41 -19.05 1.09
CA SER A 354 11.75 -20.48 1.06
C SER A 354 12.62 -20.92 2.24
N SER A 355 13.07 -19.99 3.11
CA SER A 355 14.03 -20.26 4.18
C SER A 355 13.45 -19.92 5.57
N ARG A 356 13.26 -20.97 6.38
CA ARG A 356 12.99 -20.86 7.84
C ARG A 356 14.08 -20.05 8.57
N GLU A 357 15.26 -19.98 7.96
CA GLU A 357 16.45 -19.29 8.46
C GLU A 357 16.28 -17.76 8.42
N ASP A 358 15.66 -17.18 7.39
CA ASP A 358 15.47 -15.73 7.31
C ASP A 358 14.49 -15.21 8.36
N LEU A 359 13.42 -15.98 8.62
CA LEU A 359 12.50 -15.67 9.73
C LEU A 359 13.20 -15.71 11.09
N LYS A 360 14.13 -16.66 11.27
CA LYS A 360 14.95 -16.76 12.48
C LYS A 360 15.87 -15.55 12.63
N ARG A 361 16.62 -15.20 11.58
CA ARG A 361 17.51 -14.01 11.56
C ARG A 361 16.74 -12.73 11.80
N LEU A 362 15.53 -12.64 11.27
CA LEU A 362 14.67 -11.52 11.52
C LEU A 362 14.24 -11.44 12.99
N SER A 363 13.79 -12.55 13.56
CA SER A 363 13.44 -12.61 14.98
C SER A 363 14.62 -12.25 15.89
N GLU A 364 15.83 -12.69 15.54
CA GLU A 364 17.07 -12.34 16.26
C GLU A 364 17.35 -10.82 16.16
N LEU A 365 17.23 -10.23 14.97
CA LEU A 365 17.39 -8.79 14.77
C LEU A 365 16.35 -7.97 15.55
N GLU A 366 15.08 -8.39 15.54
CA GLU A 366 14.01 -7.74 16.30
C GLU A 366 14.24 -7.85 17.81
N GLY A 367 14.75 -8.98 18.29
CA GLY A 367 15.13 -9.19 19.69
C GLY A 367 16.23 -8.24 20.15
N GLU A 368 17.31 -8.11 19.37
CA GLU A 368 18.40 -7.19 19.68
C GLU A 368 17.98 -5.71 19.55
N ALA A 369 17.17 -5.36 18.55
CA ALA A 369 16.63 -4.01 18.44
C ALA A 369 15.71 -3.66 19.63
N ALA A 370 14.90 -4.62 20.10
CA ALA A 370 14.06 -4.45 21.28
C ALA A 370 14.90 -4.22 22.55
N ARG A 371 16.05 -4.90 22.69
CA ARG A 371 17.01 -4.65 23.79
C ARG A 371 17.49 -3.20 23.78
N ILE A 372 17.97 -2.71 22.63
CA ILE A 372 18.47 -1.33 22.48
C ILE A 372 17.34 -0.31 22.77
N ILE A 373 16.13 -0.54 22.24
CA ILE A 373 14.98 0.36 22.47
C ILE A 373 14.55 0.35 23.94
N ARG A 374 14.63 -0.77 24.65
CA ARG A 374 14.42 -0.84 26.10
C ARG A 374 15.45 -0.02 26.86
N GLU A 375 16.72 -0.10 26.50
CA GLU A 375 17.79 0.72 27.11
C GLU A 375 17.55 2.22 26.87
N LEU A 376 17.08 2.58 25.67
CA LEU A 376 16.66 3.94 25.35
C LEU A 376 15.48 4.39 26.24
N HIS A 377 14.48 3.54 26.46
CA HIS A 377 13.38 3.83 27.38
C HIS A 377 13.86 4.06 28.82
N ILE A 378 14.78 3.23 29.31
CA ILE A 378 15.38 3.40 30.63
C ILE A 378 16.14 4.72 30.72
N ALA A 379 16.91 5.09 29.68
CA ALA A 379 17.61 6.37 29.63
C ALA A 379 16.64 7.57 29.62
N ALA A 380 15.55 7.47 28.86
CA ALA A 380 14.50 8.48 28.79
C ALA A 380 13.66 8.62 30.08
N GLY A 381 13.64 7.59 30.94
CA GLY A 381 12.94 7.59 32.22
C GLY A 381 13.71 8.28 33.37
N ARG A 382 15.00 8.57 33.20
CA ARG A 382 15.83 9.18 34.26
C ARG A 382 15.40 10.63 34.52
N GLN A 383 15.14 11.00 35.77
CA GLN A 383 14.81 12.38 36.16
C GLN A 383 16.03 13.31 36.10
N SER A 384 16.50 13.63 34.89
CA SER A 384 17.59 14.58 34.65
C SER A 384 17.19 15.52 33.51
N SER A 385 17.55 16.80 33.61
CA SER A 385 17.33 17.80 32.56
C SER A 385 18.19 17.59 31.30
N ASN A 386 19.24 16.77 31.39
CA ASN A 386 20.13 16.44 30.28
C ASN A 386 20.13 14.93 30.02
N GLN A 387 18.99 14.40 29.59
CA GLN A 387 18.85 12.99 29.24
C GLN A 387 19.68 12.67 28.01
N THR A 388 20.62 11.73 28.16
CA THR A 388 21.44 11.22 27.06
C THR A 388 21.31 9.72 26.95
N PHE A 389 21.49 9.22 25.73
CA PHE A 389 21.52 7.80 25.41
C PHE A 389 22.81 7.47 24.69
N THR A 390 23.65 6.66 25.33
CA THR A 390 24.95 6.25 24.79
C THR A 390 24.88 4.80 24.34
N LEU A 391 25.37 4.52 23.14
CA LEU A 391 25.46 3.17 22.61
C LEU A 391 26.73 2.94 21.78
N PRO A 392 27.28 1.71 21.77
CA PRO A 392 28.45 1.38 20.95
C PRO A 392 28.10 1.37 19.46
N ARG A 393 29.11 1.50 18.60
CA ARG A 393 28.94 1.47 17.13
C ARG A 393 28.25 0.20 16.67
N SER A 394 28.56 -0.95 17.26
CA SER A 394 27.91 -2.23 16.97
C SER A 394 26.38 -2.13 17.08
N ASP A 395 25.89 -1.55 18.18
CA ASP A 395 24.47 -1.39 18.46
C ASP A 395 23.86 -0.33 17.54
N LEU A 396 24.61 0.72 17.19
CA LEU A 396 24.16 1.73 16.23
C LEU A 396 23.96 1.13 14.84
N LYS A 397 24.91 0.30 14.39
CA LYS A 397 24.84 -0.44 13.12
C LYS A 397 23.64 -1.38 13.12
N LEU A 398 23.39 -2.09 14.22
CA LEU A 398 22.24 -2.98 14.38
C LEU A 398 20.92 -2.21 14.32
N LEU A 399 20.79 -1.13 15.09
CA LEU A 399 19.60 -0.28 15.13
C LEU A 399 19.31 0.34 13.74
N ARG A 400 20.34 0.82 13.05
CA ARG A 400 20.25 1.32 11.68
C ARG A 400 19.75 0.26 10.70
N LYS A 401 20.31 -0.95 10.78
CA LYS A 401 19.87 -2.10 9.97
C LYS A 401 18.42 -2.47 10.25
N PHE A 402 18.02 -2.48 11.53
CA PHE A 402 16.64 -2.70 11.94
C PHE A 402 15.69 -1.64 11.37
N ILE A 403 15.99 -0.34 11.56
CA ILE A 403 15.17 0.77 11.06
C ILE A 403 15.01 0.68 9.52
N PHE A 404 16.10 0.43 8.80
CA PHE A 404 16.04 0.21 7.36
C PHE A 404 15.14 -0.97 6.99
N LEU A 405 15.28 -2.12 7.66
CA LEU A 405 14.49 -3.31 7.37
C LEU A 405 13.01 -3.13 7.68
N MET A 406 12.68 -2.34 8.70
CA MET A 406 11.30 -1.97 9.02
C MET A 406 10.72 -1.03 7.95
N HIS A 407 11.52 -0.08 7.46
CA HIS A 407 11.14 0.76 6.34
C HIS A 407 10.92 -0.08 5.06
N TYR A 408 11.87 -0.97 4.73
CA TYR A 408 11.83 -1.82 3.55
C TYR A 408 10.66 -2.80 3.53
N ARG A 409 10.20 -3.26 4.70
CA ARG A 409 9.06 -4.19 4.82
C ARG A 409 7.70 -3.53 4.95
N SER A 410 7.64 -2.20 5.04
CA SER A 410 6.34 -1.53 5.18
C SER A 410 5.43 -1.86 3.99
N SER A 411 4.11 -1.76 4.20
CA SER A 411 3.11 -2.20 3.22
C SER A 411 3.18 -1.46 1.87
N ALA A 412 3.72 -0.24 1.86
CA ALA A 412 3.91 0.54 0.63
C ALA A 412 5.03 -0.03 -0.25
N PRO A 413 6.28 -0.23 0.22
CA PRO A 413 7.35 -0.85 -0.55
C PRO A 413 7.05 -2.25 -1.10
N GLU A 414 6.44 -3.15 -0.33
CA GLU A 414 6.09 -4.50 -0.84
C GLU A 414 5.21 -4.42 -2.09
N ARG A 415 4.26 -3.48 -2.10
CA ARG A 415 3.34 -3.30 -3.21
C ARG A 415 3.99 -2.55 -4.37
N THR A 416 4.71 -1.45 -4.12
CA THR A 416 5.07 -0.48 -5.17
C THR A 416 6.56 -0.34 -5.46
N TYR A 417 7.47 -0.81 -4.61
CA TYR A 417 8.91 -0.50 -4.73
C TYR A 417 9.56 -1.06 -5.99
N TYR A 418 9.10 -2.23 -6.46
CA TYR A 418 9.59 -2.84 -7.71
C TYR A 418 8.51 -2.92 -8.78
N GLN A 419 7.43 -2.12 -8.66
CA GLN A 419 6.46 -1.98 -9.74
C GLN A 419 7.06 -1.20 -10.90
N GLU A 420 7.27 -1.86 -12.03
CA GLU A 420 7.82 -1.24 -13.26
C GLU A 420 7.05 0.03 -13.68
N ASN A 421 5.72 0.01 -13.53
CA ASN A 421 4.85 1.10 -13.99
C ASN A 421 4.63 2.18 -12.94
N HIS A 422 5.23 2.05 -11.74
CA HIS A 422 5.08 3.07 -10.71
C HIS A 422 5.90 4.31 -11.09
N PRO A 423 5.34 5.54 -11.02
CA PRO A 423 6.03 6.75 -11.45
C PRO A 423 7.39 6.97 -10.77
N ARG A 424 7.51 6.63 -9.47
CA ARG A 424 8.79 6.74 -8.74
C ARG A 424 9.87 5.74 -9.20
N ASN A 425 9.48 4.71 -9.93
CA ASN A 425 10.41 3.71 -10.44
C ASN A 425 10.76 3.95 -11.90
N ALA A 426 10.36 5.09 -12.49
CA ALA A 426 10.65 5.40 -13.89
C ALA A 426 12.14 5.26 -14.21
N LEU A 427 13.00 5.79 -13.33
CA LEU A 427 14.46 5.76 -13.45
C LEU A 427 15.05 4.35 -13.32
N ILE A 428 14.34 3.39 -12.70
CA ILE A 428 14.89 2.05 -12.39
C ILE A 428 14.13 0.93 -13.11
N ARG A 429 13.18 1.31 -13.99
CA ARG A 429 12.27 0.39 -14.67
C ARG A 429 13.03 -0.62 -15.53
N GLN A 430 14.05 -0.16 -16.25
CA GLN A 430 14.84 -1.01 -17.13
C GLN A 430 15.64 -2.04 -16.32
N TRP A 431 16.26 -1.62 -15.23
CA TRP A 431 16.94 -2.51 -14.29
C TRP A 431 15.98 -3.56 -13.69
N ILE A 432 14.77 -3.18 -13.26
CA ILE A 432 13.77 -4.13 -12.76
C ILE A 432 13.44 -5.20 -13.81
N ARG A 433 13.25 -4.79 -15.08
CA ARG A 433 12.96 -5.72 -16.18
C ARG A 433 14.12 -6.66 -16.46
N HIS A 434 15.33 -6.11 -16.55
CA HIS A 434 16.54 -6.90 -16.74
C HIS A 434 16.69 -7.93 -15.61
N LEU A 435 16.52 -7.51 -14.36
CA LEU A 435 16.62 -8.39 -13.20
C LEU A 435 15.61 -9.54 -13.25
N LYS A 436 14.35 -9.25 -13.64
CA LYS A 436 13.33 -10.30 -13.82
C LYS A 436 13.74 -11.34 -14.85
N ILE A 437 14.29 -10.90 -15.98
CA ILE A 437 14.75 -11.79 -17.04
C ILE A 437 15.93 -12.63 -16.55
N THR A 438 16.95 -11.99 -16.00
CA THR A 438 18.22 -12.62 -15.63
C THR A 438 18.07 -13.59 -14.45
N LYS A 439 17.20 -13.30 -13.48
CA LYS A 439 16.94 -14.17 -12.32
C LYS A 439 15.73 -15.08 -12.50
N GLY A 440 14.97 -14.92 -13.58
CA GLY A 440 13.72 -15.66 -13.81
C GLY A 440 12.60 -15.27 -12.85
N TYR A 441 12.62 -14.05 -12.29
CA TYR A 441 11.54 -13.57 -11.42
C TYR A 441 10.28 -13.26 -12.23
N THR A 442 9.15 -13.76 -11.77
CA THR A 442 7.83 -13.60 -12.41
C THR A 442 7.00 -12.50 -11.76
N THR A 443 7.34 -12.11 -10.53
CA THR A 443 6.61 -11.12 -9.72
C THR A 443 7.55 -10.09 -9.09
N ASN A 444 7.02 -8.90 -8.76
CA ASN A 444 7.78 -7.88 -8.02
C ASN A 444 8.09 -8.33 -6.58
N ARG A 445 7.25 -9.22 -6.05
CA ARG A 445 7.40 -9.78 -4.70
C ARG A 445 8.69 -10.60 -4.59
N GLU A 446 9.04 -11.39 -5.61
CA GLU A 446 10.30 -12.17 -5.62
C GLU A 446 11.53 -11.27 -5.55
N ILE A 447 11.54 -10.12 -6.24
CA ILE A 447 12.64 -9.13 -6.14
C ILE A 447 12.73 -8.55 -4.72
N TRP A 448 11.57 -8.23 -4.13
CA TRP A 448 11.52 -7.74 -2.76
C TRP A 448 11.99 -8.79 -1.73
N LEU A 449 11.65 -10.06 -1.94
CA LEU A 449 12.13 -11.17 -1.11
C LEU A 449 13.63 -11.42 -1.27
N ASP A 450 14.18 -11.31 -2.49
CA ASP A 450 15.62 -11.38 -2.76
C ASP A 450 16.37 -10.29 -1.99
N GLY A 451 15.88 -9.05 -2.05
CA GLY A 451 16.42 -7.94 -1.27
C GLY A 451 16.33 -8.18 0.23
N LEU A 452 15.18 -8.63 0.74
CA LEU A 452 14.99 -8.95 2.15
C LEU A 452 15.97 -10.04 2.63
N HIS A 453 16.14 -11.11 1.85
CA HIS A 453 17.09 -12.17 2.12
C HIS A 453 18.52 -11.64 2.15
N TYR A 454 18.92 -10.83 1.16
CA TYR A 454 20.23 -10.21 1.10
C TYR A 454 20.51 -9.34 2.34
N TYR A 455 19.57 -8.48 2.72
CA TYR A 455 19.73 -7.63 3.90
C TYR A 455 19.82 -8.44 5.19
N LEU A 456 19.05 -9.51 5.34
CA LEU A 456 19.10 -10.34 6.55
C LEU A 456 20.39 -11.15 6.63
N SER A 457 20.83 -11.74 5.52
CA SER A 457 22.01 -12.61 5.43
C SER A 457 23.35 -11.88 5.46
N THR A 458 23.39 -10.61 5.04
CA THR A 458 24.65 -9.85 4.90
C THR A 458 24.87 -8.92 6.10
N LYS A 459 26.11 -8.84 6.62
CA LYS A 459 26.44 -7.93 7.72
C LYS A 459 26.37 -6.47 7.28
N HIS A 460 26.07 -5.56 8.20
CA HIS A 460 25.99 -4.12 7.92
C HIS A 460 27.24 -3.58 7.20
N SER A 461 28.44 -3.93 7.69
CA SER A 461 29.72 -3.53 7.08
C SER A 461 29.86 -4.01 5.64
N ASP A 462 29.43 -5.24 5.37
CA ASP A 462 29.61 -5.89 4.08
C ASP A 462 28.65 -5.31 3.05
N ILE A 463 27.41 -4.98 3.46
CA ILE A 463 26.47 -4.24 2.61
C ILE A 463 27.07 -2.88 2.20
N LEU A 464 27.64 -2.13 3.14
CA LEU A 464 28.29 -0.85 2.81
C LEU A 464 29.53 -1.03 1.92
N ASN A 465 30.26 -2.13 2.07
CA ASN A 465 31.40 -2.44 1.21
C ASN A 465 30.94 -2.83 -0.21
N HIS A 466 29.86 -3.60 -0.35
CA HIS A 466 29.26 -3.90 -1.66
C HIS A 466 28.80 -2.62 -2.36
N ALA A 467 28.20 -1.67 -1.64
CA ALA A 467 27.81 -0.38 -2.20
C ALA A 467 29.02 0.44 -2.67
N LYS A 468 30.13 0.41 -1.92
CA LYS A 468 31.39 1.09 -2.33
C LYS A 468 32.02 0.46 -3.56
N GLN A 469 31.86 -0.84 -3.78
CA GLN A 469 32.34 -1.48 -5.02
C GLN A 469 31.58 -0.96 -6.26
N CYS A 470 30.42 -0.33 -6.05
CA CYS A 470 29.64 0.34 -7.08
C CYS A 470 30.03 1.82 -7.26
N SER A 471 31.04 2.36 -6.54
CA SER A 471 31.42 3.78 -6.61
C SER A 471 31.99 4.22 -7.97
N ASN A 472 32.06 3.32 -8.95
CA ASN A 472 32.38 3.63 -10.34
C ASN A 472 31.14 4.11 -11.13
N TYR A 473 29.94 4.11 -10.52
CA TYR A 473 28.70 4.54 -11.15
C TYR A 473 28.30 5.96 -10.69
N GLU A 474 27.63 6.70 -11.58
CA GLU A 474 27.04 8.03 -11.35
C GLU A 474 26.05 8.04 -10.15
N PRO A 475 25.53 9.20 -9.68
CA PRO A 475 24.55 9.25 -8.58
C PRO A 475 23.41 8.24 -8.76
N ILE A 476 22.94 7.60 -7.68
CA ILE A 476 21.95 6.50 -7.69
C ILE A 476 20.71 6.77 -8.57
N ASP A 477 20.29 8.03 -8.67
CA ASP A 477 19.15 8.45 -9.48
C ASP A 477 19.39 8.26 -11.00
N LEU A 478 20.66 8.27 -11.45
CA LEU A 478 21.08 8.05 -12.84
C LEU A 478 21.46 6.59 -13.14
N ILE A 479 21.72 5.78 -12.10
CA ILE A 479 22.25 4.42 -12.25
C ILE A 479 21.23 3.48 -12.92
N GLY A 480 19.95 3.59 -12.57
CA GLY A 480 18.91 2.71 -13.12
C GLY A 480 18.60 2.92 -14.59
N GLU A 481 18.95 4.10 -15.13
CA GLU A 481 18.79 4.46 -16.54
C GLU A 481 20.02 4.12 -17.38
N THR A 482 21.21 4.15 -16.76
CA THR A 482 22.50 4.04 -17.47
C THR A 482 23.14 2.65 -17.37
N ASN A 483 22.78 1.84 -16.36
CA ASN A 483 23.36 0.51 -16.17
C ASN A 483 22.37 -0.53 -15.65
N VAL A 484 21.75 -1.25 -16.60
CA VAL A 484 20.82 -2.35 -16.34
C VAL A 484 21.49 -3.63 -15.85
N ASP A 485 22.81 -3.78 -16.01
CA ASP A 485 23.57 -4.99 -15.71
C ASP A 485 24.05 -5.07 -14.25
N ILE A 486 23.71 -4.08 -13.42
CA ILE A 486 24.11 -4.08 -12.01
C ILE A 486 23.48 -5.27 -11.28
N PRO A 487 24.31 -6.15 -10.67
CA PRO A 487 23.82 -7.29 -9.90
C PRO A 487 22.82 -6.89 -8.80
N SER A 488 21.83 -7.74 -8.52
CA SER A 488 20.78 -7.40 -7.52
C SER A 488 21.35 -7.01 -6.16
N TYR A 489 22.32 -7.77 -5.65
CA TYR A 489 22.94 -7.49 -4.35
C TYR A 489 23.61 -6.11 -4.29
N GLN A 490 24.15 -5.62 -5.41
CA GLN A 490 24.76 -4.29 -5.51
C GLN A 490 23.72 -3.18 -5.48
N TRP A 491 22.60 -3.35 -6.21
CA TRP A 491 21.49 -2.41 -6.16
C TRP A 491 20.88 -2.32 -4.76
N HIS A 492 20.66 -3.48 -4.12
CA HIS A 492 20.21 -3.54 -2.73
C HIS A 492 21.21 -2.85 -1.79
N ALA A 493 22.52 -3.06 -1.99
CA ALA A 493 23.55 -2.36 -1.24
C ALA A 493 23.49 -0.84 -1.38
N LEU A 494 23.33 -0.33 -2.59
CA LEU A 494 23.19 1.11 -2.87
C LEU A 494 21.95 1.71 -2.19
N ALA A 495 20.80 1.03 -2.26
CA ALA A 495 19.59 1.47 -1.58
C ALA A 495 19.77 1.53 -0.05
N TYR A 496 20.47 0.54 0.51
CA TYR A 496 20.79 0.49 1.94
C TYR A 496 21.77 1.60 2.35
N GLU A 497 22.82 1.81 1.56
CA GLU A 497 23.86 2.81 1.79
C GLU A 497 23.26 4.22 1.73
N SER A 498 22.49 4.52 0.67
CA SER A 498 21.77 5.79 0.52
C SER A 498 20.87 6.07 1.73
N PHE A 499 20.13 5.07 2.20
CA PHE A 499 19.29 5.25 3.39
C PHE A 499 20.11 5.56 4.66
N ASN A 500 21.23 4.85 4.88
CA ASN A 500 21.99 4.92 6.13
C ASN A 500 23.00 6.07 6.19
N ASN A 501 23.62 6.41 5.07
CA ASN A 501 24.69 7.40 5.00
C ASN A 501 24.16 8.80 4.69
N ASN A 502 22.97 8.93 4.12
CA ASN A 502 22.38 10.25 3.87
C ASN A 502 21.71 10.85 5.09
N ASN A 503 21.56 10.11 6.20
CA ASN A 503 20.85 10.61 7.38
C ASN A 503 21.67 10.50 8.67
N TYR A 504 21.45 11.45 9.58
CA TYR A 504 21.85 11.32 10.97
C TYR A 504 20.63 11.03 11.85
N LEU A 505 20.88 10.30 12.93
CA LEU A 505 19.85 9.87 13.87
C LEU A 505 19.74 10.88 15.02
N GLY A 506 18.52 11.19 15.41
CA GLY A 506 18.22 11.85 16.68
C GLY A 506 16.99 11.26 17.34
N ILE A 507 16.73 11.73 18.56
CA ILE A 507 15.75 11.13 19.47
C ILE A 507 14.87 12.24 20.04
N TRP A 508 13.57 12.05 19.91
CA TRP A 508 12.55 12.89 20.50
C TRP A 508 11.77 12.15 21.57
N LYS A 509 11.51 12.84 22.67
CA LYS A 509 10.62 12.40 23.74
C LYS A 509 9.38 13.28 23.76
N SER A 510 8.19 12.66 23.79
CA SER A 510 6.93 13.41 23.81
C SER A 510 6.78 14.18 25.11
N HIS A 511 6.03 15.30 25.08
CA HIS A 511 5.64 16.00 26.31
C HIS A 511 4.99 15.06 27.35
N GLU A 512 5.08 15.38 28.63
CA GLU A 512 4.53 14.54 29.72
C GLU A 512 3.02 14.35 29.55
N ASP A 513 2.29 15.43 29.30
CA ASP A 513 0.84 15.46 29.05
C ASP A 513 0.43 15.08 27.61
N SER A 514 1.35 14.56 26.80
CA SER A 514 1.07 14.17 25.42
C SER A 514 1.72 12.84 25.07
N GLU A 515 1.34 12.30 23.93
CA GLU A 515 1.93 11.08 23.41
C GLU A 515 2.10 11.16 21.90
N PHE A 516 3.02 10.38 21.36
CA PHE A 516 3.07 10.06 19.95
C PHE A 516 2.05 8.99 19.61
N VAL A 517 1.44 9.10 18.43
CA VAL A 517 0.47 8.13 17.91
C VAL A 517 1.07 7.34 16.75
N LEU A 518 0.57 6.12 16.51
CA LEU A 518 1.13 5.21 15.50
C LEU A 518 0.08 4.86 14.44
N GLY A 519 0.38 5.16 13.17
CA GLY A 519 -0.46 4.79 12.02
C GLY A 519 0.12 3.65 11.18
N ASN A 520 -0.74 2.96 10.42
CA ASN A 520 -0.39 1.83 9.56
C ASN A 520 0.64 2.15 8.46
N ASN A 521 0.71 3.40 7.99
CA ASN A 521 1.65 3.86 6.97
C ASN A 521 2.70 4.84 7.52
N CYS A 522 2.85 4.90 8.85
CA CYS A 522 3.54 6.01 9.50
C CYS A 522 4.94 5.65 10.03
N TYR A 523 5.37 4.39 9.89
CA TYR A 523 6.70 3.96 10.30
C TYR A 523 7.74 4.28 9.21
N GLY A 524 8.51 5.35 9.44
CA GLY A 524 9.38 5.93 8.42
C GLY A 524 8.67 6.90 7.50
N VAL A 525 7.56 7.51 7.97
CA VAL A 525 6.92 8.62 7.27
C VAL A 525 7.91 9.76 7.10
N TRP A 526 7.90 10.39 5.94
CA TRP A 526 8.79 11.49 5.63
C TRP A 526 8.08 12.83 5.75
N GLU A 527 8.83 13.86 6.11
CA GLU A 527 8.34 15.23 6.17
C GLU A 527 9.44 16.20 5.73
N GLY A 528 9.02 17.28 5.08
CA GLY A 528 9.91 18.38 4.70
C GLY A 528 10.72 18.16 3.42
N THR A 529 11.24 19.26 2.90
CA THR A 529 12.14 19.30 1.76
C THR A 529 13.39 20.13 2.07
N LEU A 530 14.50 19.82 1.40
CA LEU A 530 15.72 20.62 1.43
C LEU A 530 16.06 21.03 0.00
N ALA A 531 16.07 22.33 -0.27
CA ALA A 531 16.26 22.88 -1.62
C ALA A 531 15.29 22.27 -2.66
N GLY A 532 14.04 22.04 -2.26
CA GLY A 532 13.01 21.42 -3.09
C GLY A 532 13.09 19.89 -3.21
N SER A 533 14.18 19.26 -2.73
CA SER A 533 14.31 17.81 -2.68
C SER A 533 13.57 17.25 -1.44
N PRO A 534 12.68 16.25 -1.60
CA PRO A 534 11.93 15.68 -0.48
C PRO A 534 12.83 14.87 0.47
N LEU A 535 12.23 14.38 1.56
CA LEU A 535 12.85 13.46 2.55
C LEU A 535 13.81 14.14 3.54
N LEU A 536 13.53 15.38 3.95
CA LEU A 536 14.33 16.05 4.97
C LEU A 536 14.32 15.31 6.32
N TYR A 537 13.14 14.90 6.79
CA TYR A 537 12.93 14.10 7.99
C TYR A 537 12.33 12.74 7.64
N LYS A 538 12.71 11.68 8.38
CA LYS A 538 11.99 10.42 8.48
C LYS A 538 11.72 10.09 9.94
N ILE A 539 10.47 9.73 10.24
CA ILE A 539 9.96 9.63 11.61
C ILE A 539 9.60 8.17 11.91
N TYR A 540 10.13 7.64 13.01
CA TYR A 540 9.94 6.27 13.47
C TYR A 540 9.43 6.29 14.91
N VAL A 541 8.10 6.29 15.06
CA VAL A 541 7.46 6.21 16.38
C VAL A 541 7.69 4.81 16.94
N VAL A 542 8.43 4.70 18.04
CA VAL A 542 8.76 3.41 18.68
C VAL A 542 7.96 3.16 19.95
N SER A 543 7.35 4.21 20.52
CA SER A 543 6.42 4.14 21.65
C SER A 543 5.63 5.46 21.79
N PRO A 544 4.62 5.53 22.66
CA PRO A 544 3.90 6.77 22.96
C PRO A 544 4.81 7.89 23.46
N LYS A 545 5.96 7.57 24.06
CA LYS A 545 6.87 8.57 24.63
C LYS A 545 8.12 8.81 23.81
N ILE A 546 8.50 7.94 22.89
CA ILE A 546 9.78 8.01 22.18
C ILE A 546 9.58 7.85 20.67
N THR A 547 10.23 8.74 19.92
CA THR A 547 10.33 8.69 18.47
C THR A 547 11.79 8.82 18.05
N ILE A 548 12.21 7.96 17.13
CA ILE A 548 13.52 8.05 16.47
C ILE A 548 13.33 8.84 15.17
N VAL A 549 14.23 9.78 14.90
CA VAL A 549 14.16 10.64 13.71
C VAL A 549 15.46 10.53 12.94
N LEU A 550 15.34 10.39 11.62
CA LEU A 550 16.45 10.51 10.69
C LEU A 550 16.32 11.84 9.96
N LYS A 551 17.33 12.71 10.05
CA LYS A 551 17.39 13.97 9.29
C LYS A 551 18.50 13.92 8.25
N LEU A 552 18.25 14.49 7.07
CA LEU A 552 19.16 14.48 5.93
C LEU A 552 20.49 15.18 6.29
N ASN A 553 21.63 14.53 6.06
CA ASN A 553 22.96 15.02 6.39
C ASN A 553 23.33 16.31 5.64
N MET A 554 22.79 16.54 4.45
CA MET A 554 23.02 17.76 3.67
C MET A 554 22.50 19.02 4.37
N SER A 555 21.53 18.89 5.28
CA SER A 555 21.05 20.02 6.10
C SER A 555 22.13 20.62 7.01
N LYS A 556 23.26 19.92 7.21
CA LYS A 556 24.40 20.41 7.99
C LYS A 556 25.14 21.55 7.31
N THR A 557 25.24 21.45 6.00
CA THR A 557 26.09 22.34 5.18
C THR A 557 25.28 23.41 4.48
N LEU A 558 23.98 23.16 4.29
CA LEU A 558 23.07 24.08 3.64
C LEU A 558 22.39 25.00 4.65
N PRO A 559 22.12 26.27 4.29
CA PRO A 559 21.41 27.20 5.15
C PRO A 559 20.01 26.69 5.52
N SER A 560 19.56 26.97 6.75
CA SER A 560 18.25 26.54 7.25
C SER A 560 17.07 27.12 6.45
N GLU A 561 17.27 28.22 5.73
CA GLU A 561 16.30 28.86 4.85
C GLU A 561 15.93 27.98 3.65
N LEU A 562 16.77 27.00 3.32
CA LEU A 562 16.48 26.01 2.27
C LEU A 562 15.66 24.82 2.80
N GLU A 563 15.44 24.73 4.12
CA GLU A 563 14.55 23.75 4.72
C GLU A 563 13.10 24.25 4.68
N ASP A 564 12.26 23.55 3.93
CA ASP A 564 10.81 23.73 4.00
C ASP A 564 10.21 22.55 4.78
N SER A 565 9.99 22.76 6.08
CA SER A 565 9.46 21.76 6.99
C SER A 565 8.72 22.39 8.15
N THR A 566 7.62 21.74 8.53
CA THR A 566 6.84 22.05 9.74
C THR A 566 7.58 21.63 11.01
N LEU A 567 8.61 20.79 10.86
CA LEU A 567 9.43 20.25 11.93
C LEU A 567 10.78 20.98 12.10
N SER A 568 11.13 21.98 11.27
CA SER A 568 12.41 22.71 11.37
C SER A 568 12.68 23.33 12.74
N GLY A 569 11.63 23.69 13.49
CA GLY A 569 11.75 24.20 14.87
C GLY A 569 11.93 23.12 15.95
N HIS A 570 12.09 21.85 15.59
CA HIS A 570 12.28 20.77 16.57
C HIS A 570 13.75 20.64 16.95
N PRO A 571 14.06 20.50 18.25
CA PRO A 571 15.43 20.32 18.71
C PRO A 571 15.98 18.99 18.19
N LEU A 572 17.05 19.05 17.41
CA LEU A 572 17.79 17.88 16.95
C LEU A 572 19.28 18.21 16.93
N GLY A 573 20.05 17.49 17.75
CA GLY A 573 21.50 17.64 17.83
C GLY A 573 22.23 16.41 17.28
N PHE A 574 23.50 16.59 16.92
CA PHE A 574 24.36 15.48 16.52
C PHE A 574 24.74 14.60 17.71
N PRO A 575 24.95 13.30 17.49
CA PRO A 575 25.55 12.46 18.50
C PRO A 575 27.00 12.90 18.77
N GLN A 576 27.35 13.01 20.04
CA GLN A 576 28.75 13.11 20.44
C GLN A 576 29.40 11.74 20.24
N THR A 577 30.51 11.70 19.49
CA THR A 577 31.23 10.47 19.19
C THR A 577 32.52 10.41 19.98
N VAL A 578 32.77 9.27 20.64
CA VAL A 578 34.03 8.98 21.32
C VAL A 578 34.65 7.75 20.67
N TYR A 579 35.79 7.94 19.99
CA TYR A 579 36.47 6.86 19.28
C TYR A 579 37.26 5.99 20.26
N HIS A 580 36.98 4.69 20.29
CA HIS A 580 37.67 3.77 21.17
C HIS A 580 39.08 3.51 20.64
N ARG A 581 40.11 3.89 21.41
CA ARG A 581 41.52 3.85 20.96
C ARG A 581 41.75 4.54 19.61
N GLY A 582 40.95 5.57 19.32
CA GLY A 582 41.06 6.31 18.07
C GLY A 582 42.47 6.89 17.88
N PRO A 583 43.01 6.92 16.65
CA PRO A 583 44.32 7.51 16.40
C PRO A 583 44.37 8.95 16.91
N GLY A 584 45.48 9.35 17.56
CA GLY A 584 45.63 10.68 18.17
C GLY A 584 45.36 11.83 17.19
N ALA A 585 45.55 11.60 15.89
CA ALA A 585 45.19 12.54 14.81
C ALA A 585 43.69 12.90 14.77
N LEU A 586 42.77 12.03 15.19
CA LEU A 586 41.33 12.32 15.25
C LEU A 586 40.96 13.33 16.35
N GLY A 587 41.77 13.43 17.39
CA GLY A 587 41.62 14.43 18.47
C GLY A 587 42.54 15.64 18.30
N ASN A 588 43.41 15.65 17.29
CA ASN A 588 44.40 16.70 17.09
C ASN A 588 43.86 17.79 16.15
N ILE A 589 43.47 18.92 16.73
CA ILE A 589 42.97 20.10 16.01
C ILE A 589 44.01 20.65 15.02
N LEU A 590 45.30 20.38 15.24
CA LEU A 590 46.41 20.84 14.39
C LEU A 590 46.71 19.89 13.21
N ALA A 591 46.07 18.71 13.12
CA ALA A 591 46.26 17.80 12.00
C ALA A 591 45.54 18.33 10.74
N SER A 592 46.11 18.10 9.55
CA SER A 592 45.46 18.52 8.31
C SER A 592 44.15 17.74 8.10
N SER A 593 43.17 18.34 7.42
CA SER A 593 41.89 17.68 7.12
C SER A 593 42.09 16.35 6.37
N LYS A 594 43.11 16.27 5.51
CA LYS A 594 43.46 15.04 4.78
C LYS A 594 43.95 13.95 5.75
N ASP A 595 44.85 14.29 6.66
CA ASP A 595 45.39 13.34 7.64
C ASP A 595 44.30 12.84 8.61
N GLN A 596 43.38 13.74 9.02
CA GLN A 596 42.24 13.38 9.85
C GLN A 596 41.31 12.41 9.12
N VAL A 597 41.02 12.64 7.84
CA VAL A 597 40.19 11.76 7.00
C VAL A 597 40.86 10.40 6.81
N GLU A 598 42.15 10.35 6.48
CA GLU A 598 42.89 9.10 6.34
C GLU A 598 42.98 8.32 7.66
N ALA A 599 43.21 9.02 8.77
CA ALA A 599 43.21 8.43 10.11
C ALA A 599 41.83 7.86 10.48
N LEU A 600 40.74 8.57 10.14
CA LEU A 600 39.38 8.09 10.34
C LEU A 600 39.11 6.84 9.50
N GLN A 601 39.49 6.85 8.22
CA GLN A 601 39.31 5.69 7.36
C GLN A 601 40.07 4.46 7.85
N ARG A 602 41.30 4.65 8.34
CA ARG A 602 42.08 3.57 8.97
C ARG A 602 41.39 3.07 10.24
N HIS A 603 40.95 3.97 11.11
CA HIS A 603 40.21 3.62 12.33
C HIS A 603 38.95 2.81 12.03
N LEU A 604 38.13 3.26 11.09
CA LEU A 604 36.86 2.60 10.72
C LEU A 604 37.04 1.20 10.12
N LYS A 605 38.25 0.86 9.64
CA LYS A 605 38.61 -0.49 9.18
C LYS A 605 39.19 -1.36 10.30
N SER A 606 39.50 -0.77 11.46
CA SER A 606 40.06 -1.49 12.60
C SER A 606 38.96 -2.19 13.41
N PRO A 607 39.29 -3.30 14.11
CA PRO A 607 38.39 -3.95 15.05
C PRO A 607 37.93 -3.03 16.19
N ASP A 608 38.74 -2.03 16.55
CA ASP A 608 38.44 -1.12 17.66
C ASP A 608 37.22 -0.23 17.37
N SER A 609 36.92 0.04 16.10
CA SER A 609 35.83 0.93 15.70
C SER A 609 34.45 0.47 16.16
N ASP A 610 34.24 -0.85 16.34
CA ASP A 610 32.95 -1.37 16.82
C ASP A 610 32.63 -0.96 18.25
N ASN A 611 33.65 -0.58 19.03
CA ASN A 611 33.54 -0.11 20.40
C ASN A 611 33.44 1.42 20.52
N ASP A 612 33.45 2.16 19.40
CA ASP A 612 33.22 3.62 19.42
C ASP A 612 31.85 3.92 20.06
N GLN A 613 31.80 4.93 20.93
CA GLN A 613 30.58 5.28 21.65
C GLN A 613 29.90 6.49 21.02
N PHE A 614 28.59 6.39 20.84
CA PHE A 614 27.75 7.48 20.32
C PHE A 614 26.75 7.90 21.38
N THR A 615 26.85 9.15 21.83
CA THR A 615 25.96 9.74 22.83
C THR A 615 24.97 10.67 22.17
N PHE A 616 23.70 10.30 22.20
CA PHE A 616 22.58 11.07 21.66
C PHE A 616 21.90 11.85 22.78
N ARG A 617 21.56 13.11 22.52
CA ARG A 617 20.65 13.86 23.40
C ARG A 617 19.22 13.42 23.15
N ILE A 618 18.48 13.11 24.21
CA ILE A 618 17.05 12.85 24.16
C ILE A 618 16.34 14.20 24.30
N ASN A 619 15.74 14.68 23.22
CA ASN A 619 15.13 16.02 23.23
C ASN A 619 13.67 15.92 23.64
N GLN A 620 13.36 16.45 24.81
CA GLN A 620 12.00 16.59 25.32
C GLN A 620 11.26 17.65 24.50
N LEU A 621 10.19 17.24 23.82
CA LEU A 621 9.38 18.12 23.00
C LEU A 621 8.35 18.87 23.86
N THR A 622 8.00 20.07 23.42
CA THR A 622 6.80 20.79 23.90
C THR A 622 5.52 20.08 23.44
N VAL A 623 4.37 20.43 24.02
CA VAL A 623 3.05 19.99 23.54
C VAL A 623 2.84 20.37 22.07
N GLY A 624 3.27 21.59 21.69
CA GLY A 624 3.24 22.09 20.32
C GLY A 624 4.02 21.22 19.34
N GLN A 625 5.27 20.94 19.65
CA GLN A 625 6.15 20.09 18.85
C GLN A 625 5.63 18.65 18.76
N THR A 626 5.23 18.06 19.90
CA THR A 626 4.63 16.70 19.92
C THR A 626 3.41 16.62 19.00
N TYR A 627 2.54 17.63 19.03
CA TYR A 627 1.38 17.71 18.14
C TYR A 627 1.77 17.79 16.66
N LEU A 628 2.80 18.56 16.29
CA LEU A 628 3.23 18.65 14.89
C LEU A 628 3.71 17.29 14.35
N VAL A 629 4.44 16.51 15.16
CA VAL A 629 4.80 15.14 14.81
C VAL A 629 3.56 14.27 14.60
N ASN A 630 2.59 14.33 15.52
CA ASN A 630 1.32 13.61 15.37
C ASN A 630 0.52 14.08 14.17
N GLN A 631 0.55 15.37 13.83
CA GLN A 631 -0.12 15.90 12.66
C GLN A 631 0.45 15.25 11.39
N VAL A 632 1.77 15.08 11.28
CA VAL A 632 2.39 14.34 10.17
C VAL A 632 1.86 12.90 10.09
N VAL A 633 1.74 12.21 11.23
CA VAL A 633 1.16 10.86 11.28
C VAL A 633 -0.29 10.87 10.79
N LEU A 634 -1.12 11.78 11.30
CA LEU A 634 -2.54 11.89 10.96
C LEU A 634 -2.78 12.25 9.48
N GLU A 635 -1.94 13.10 8.88
CA GLU A 635 -2.04 13.42 7.43
C GLU A 635 -1.66 12.25 6.54
N ASN A 636 -0.87 11.29 7.03
CA ASN A 636 -0.39 10.13 6.27
C ASN A 636 -1.17 8.84 6.59
N LEU A 637 -2.24 8.93 7.38
CA LEU A 637 -3.17 7.81 7.58
C LEU A 637 -3.95 7.53 6.29
N ASP A 638 -4.02 6.26 5.91
CA ASP A 638 -4.88 5.82 4.82
C ASP A 638 -6.37 5.90 5.22
N HIS A 639 -7.25 6.00 4.23
CA HIS A 639 -8.71 6.00 4.43
C HIS A 639 -9.26 4.76 5.17
N ASP A 640 -8.61 3.62 5.01
CA ASP A 640 -8.86 2.33 5.69
C ASP A 640 -7.81 2.05 6.79
N GLY A 641 -7.03 3.07 7.15
CA GLY A 641 -5.92 2.98 8.09
C GLY A 641 -6.33 2.69 9.53
N LEU A 642 -5.34 2.29 10.31
CA LEU A 642 -5.46 2.02 11.75
C LEU A 642 -4.57 3.00 12.51
N LEU A 643 -5.15 3.74 13.45
CA LEU A 643 -4.45 4.66 14.34
C LEU A 643 -4.40 4.07 15.77
N VAL A 644 -3.21 3.70 16.23
CA VAL A 644 -2.95 3.14 17.55
C VAL A 644 -2.45 4.23 18.51
N PHE A 645 -2.93 4.19 19.74
CA PHE A 645 -2.67 5.17 20.79
C PHE A 645 -2.75 4.51 22.17
N ALA A 646 -2.11 5.10 23.19
CA ALA A 646 -2.05 4.51 24.53
C ALA A 646 -3.07 5.14 25.48
N SER A 647 -3.22 6.47 25.46
CA SER A 647 -4.12 7.20 26.34
C SER A 647 -5.23 7.91 25.57
N ARG A 648 -6.50 7.59 25.91
CA ARG A 648 -7.67 8.30 25.36
C ARG A 648 -7.62 9.80 25.68
N HIS A 649 -7.09 10.16 26.85
CA HIS A 649 -6.98 11.54 27.28
C HIS A 649 -5.95 12.31 26.43
N ALA A 650 -4.74 11.76 26.28
CA ALA A 650 -3.69 12.38 25.48
C ALA A 650 -4.06 12.47 23.99
N LEU A 651 -4.70 11.43 23.45
CA LEU A 651 -5.21 11.44 22.08
C LEU A 651 -6.33 12.47 21.88
N LEU A 652 -7.24 12.66 22.85
CA LEU A 652 -8.35 13.60 22.73
C LEU A 652 -7.84 15.03 22.46
N SER A 653 -6.83 15.47 23.22
CA SER A 653 -6.22 16.78 23.00
C SER A 653 -5.62 16.92 21.60
N THR A 654 -4.90 15.89 21.14
CA THR A 654 -4.32 15.87 19.78
C THR A 654 -5.40 15.92 18.70
N ALA A 655 -6.46 15.12 18.84
CA ALA A 655 -7.55 15.02 17.87
C ALA A 655 -8.39 16.30 17.82
N GLN A 656 -8.69 16.93 18.96
CA GLN A 656 -9.38 18.22 19.01
C GLN A 656 -8.60 19.33 18.32
N ARG A 657 -7.29 19.37 18.55
CA ARG A 657 -6.41 20.34 17.89
C ARG A 657 -6.32 20.10 16.39
N TYR A 658 -6.27 18.84 15.97
CA TYR A 658 -6.33 18.47 14.56
C TYR A 658 -7.67 18.88 13.91
N ASP A 659 -8.79 18.79 14.62
CA ASP A 659 -10.10 19.23 14.09
C ASP A 659 -10.29 20.77 14.08
N SER A 660 -9.39 21.53 14.70
CA SER A 660 -9.40 22.99 14.61
C SER A 660 -8.89 23.50 13.24
N PRO A 661 -8.98 24.80 12.92
CA PRO A 661 -8.29 25.38 11.76
C PRO A 661 -6.75 25.47 11.91
N GLU A 662 -6.20 25.15 13.09
CA GLU A 662 -4.79 25.39 13.41
C GLU A 662 -3.82 24.45 12.65
N GLY A 663 -2.71 25.00 12.17
CA GLY A 663 -1.59 24.22 11.64
C GLY A 663 -1.41 24.33 10.13
N PRO A 664 -0.32 23.77 9.59
CA PRO A 664 0.13 24.06 8.22
C PRO A 664 -0.44 23.13 7.15
N PHE A 665 -1.12 22.04 7.53
CA PHE A 665 -1.62 21.04 6.59
C PHE A 665 -3.09 21.24 6.21
N TRP A 666 -3.49 20.65 5.09
CA TRP A 666 -4.86 20.71 4.55
C TRP A 666 -5.88 19.87 5.32
N LYS A 667 -5.41 18.99 6.22
CA LYS A 667 -6.24 18.16 7.10
C LYS A 667 -7.20 17.25 6.36
N GLN A 668 -6.65 16.43 5.45
CA GLN A 668 -7.45 15.55 4.59
C GLN A 668 -8.30 14.57 5.40
N ASN A 669 -7.81 14.16 6.56
CA ASN A 669 -8.49 13.22 7.46
C ASN A 669 -9.42 13.89 8.49
N ARG A 670 -9.64 15.22 8.41
CA ARG A 670 -10.40 15.98 9.41
C ARG A 670 -11.77 15.39 9.73
N GLY A 671 -12.53 14.99 8.70
CA GLY A 671 -13.87 14.42 8.90
C GLY A 671 -13.87 13.09 9.68
N ALA A 672 -12.85 12.25 9.50
CA ALA A 672 -12.70 11.02 10.28
C ALA A 672 -12.22 11.32 11.71
N ILE A 673 -11.30 12.28 11.87
CA ILE A 673 -10.78 12.68 13.18
C ILE A 673 -11.85 13.40 14.03
N ALA A 674 -12.77 14.14 13.44
CA ALA A 674 -13.92 14.72 14.14
C ALA A 674 -14.80 13.63 14.80
N GLU A 675 -14.99 12.49 14.11
CA GLU A 675 -15.70 11.35 14.68
C GLU A 675 -14.91 10.67 15.79
N LEU A 676 -13.57 10.58 15.66
CA LEU A 676 -12.70 10.15 16.75
C LEU A 676 -12.87 11.04 18.00
N VAL A 677 -12.92 12.37 17.84
CA VAL A 677 -13.18 13.31 18.96
C VAL A 677 -14.50 12.98 19.63
N ARG A 678 -15.56 12.70 18.85
CA ARG A 678 -16.87 12.29 19.39
C ARG A 678 -16.79 10.98 20.18
N CYS A 679 -16.09 9.97 19.66
CA CYS A 679 -15.87 8.68 20.33
C CYS A 679 -15.03 8.79 21.61
N LEU A 680 -14.07 9.72 21.66
CA LEU A 680 -13.24 9.93 22.84
C LEU A 680 -14.01 10.68 23.94
N LYS A 681 -14.83 11.68 23.58
CA LYS A 681 -15.65 12.44 24.53
C LYS A 681 -16.79 11.62 25.15
N SER A 682 -17.42 10.75 24.37
CA SER A 682 -18.58 9.99 24.84
C SER A 682 -18.25 8.88 25.82
N GLY A 683 -16.96 8.50 25.97
CA GLY A 683 -16.53 7.36 26.77
C GLY A 683 -17.08 6.00 26.29
N ALA A 684 -17.96 6.00 25.29
CA ALA A 684 -18.64 4.82 24.80
C ALA A 684 -17.75 4.08 23.79
N SER A 685 -17.48 2.80 24.08
CA SER A 685 -17.11 1.82 23.05
C SER A 685 -18.33 1.61 22.17
N GLY A 686 -18.57 2.52 21.24
CA GLY A 686 -19.85 2.68 20.55
C GLY A 686 -20.17 1.53 19.60
N THR A 687 -20.95 0.56 20.08
CA THR A 687 -21.91 -0.17 19.23
C THR A 687 -23.27 0.50 19.46
N LEU A 688 -23.57 1.58 18.73
CA LEU A 688 -24.86 2.25 18.83
C LEU A 688 -25.83 1.65 17.79
N THR A 689 -26.74 0.81 18.29
CA THR A 689 -27.99 0.42 17.63
C THR A 689 -28.92 1.64 17.56
N SER A 690 -29.22 2.11 16.34
CA SER A 690 -30.15 3.21 16.11
C SER A 690 -31.60 2.74 16.26
N SER A 691 -32.31 3.29 17.25
CA SER A 691 -33.77 3.22 17.34
C SER A 691 -34.43 4.19 16.37
N ILE A 692 -35.54 3.72 15.82
CA ILE A 692 -36.41 4.31 14.80
C ILE A 692 -37.04 5.63 15.26
N PHE A 693 -36.96 6.67 14.41
CA PHE A 693 -37.98 7.71 14.29
C PHE A 693 -38.05 8.20 12.84
N GLU A 694 -39.24 8.10 12.27
CA GLU A 694 -39.75 8.80 11.07
C GLU A 694 -41.15 9.35 11.47
N PRO A 695 -41.83 10.23 10.71
CA PRO A 695 -41.45 10.96 9.48
C PRO A 695 -41.88 12.45 9.46
N GLY A 696 -41.53 13.19 8.40
CA GLY A 696 -42.15 14.48 8.07
C GLY A 696 -41.58 15.16 6.81
N ALA A 697 -42.35 15.12 5.72
CA ALA A 697 -42.00 15.60 4.38
C ALA A 697 -42.08 17.13 4.21
N SER A 698 -41.13 17.73 3.48
CA SER A 698 -41.34 18.80 2.48
C SER A 698 -40.03 19.24 1.78
N THR A 699 -39.99 19.13 0.46
CA THR A 699 -39.18 19.95 -0.48
C THR A 699 -40.09 21.06 -1.04
N PRO A 700 -39.63 22.17 -1.71
CA PRO A 700 -38.44 22.27 -2.58
C PRO A 700 -37.63 23.59 -2.50
N GLY A 701 -36.44 23.62 -3.14
CA GLY A 701 -35.75 24.88 -3.47
C GLY A 701 -34.30 24.75 -3.95
N LEU A 702 -34.07 25.12 -5.21
CA LEU A 702 -32.81 25.18 -5.98
C LEU A 702 -31.58 25.78 -5.25
N GLY A 703 -30.39 25.25 -5.56
CA GLY A 703 -29.11 25.90 -5.31
C GLY A 703 -27.92 25.11 -5.86
N ASN A 704 -27.44 25.47 -7.04
CA ASN A 704 -26.25 24.91 -7.69
C ASN A 704 -24.99 25.13 -6.84
N SER A 705 -24.24 24.05 -6.56
CA SER A 705 -22.86 24.15 -6.04
C SER A 705 -22.03 22.99 -6.59
N THR A 706 -21.20 23.31 -7.56
CA THR A 706 -20.20 22.45 -8.20
C THR A 706 -19.12 22.06 -7.18
N SER A 707 -18.96 20.76 -6.92
CA SER A 707 -17.87 20.19 -6.10
C SER A 707 -16.66 19.86 -6.99
N PRO A 708 -15.42 20.30 -6.68
CA PRO A 708 -14.23 19.84 -7.38
C PRO A 708 -13.76 18.48 -6.84
N ASN A 709 -13.26 17.65 -7.76
CA ASN A 709 -12.64 16.34 -7.56
C ASN A 709 -11.11 16.56 -7.33
N PRO A 710 -10.43 15.91 -6.36
CA PRO A 710 -9.02 16.20 -6.08
C PRO A 710 -8.10 15.35 -6.97
N ALA A 711 -7.41 16.02 -7.90
CA ALA A 711 -6.23 15.49 -8.57
C ALA A 711 -4.97 15.83 -7.75
N PHE A 712 -4.10 14.85 -7.55
CA PHE A 712 -2.77 14.99 -6.96
C PHE A 712 -1.89 15.93 -7.81
N VAL A 713 -1.81 17.20 -7.43
CA VAL A 713 -0.72 18.13 -7.77
C VAL A 713 -0.52 19.07 -6.58
N ARG A 714 0.55 18.85 -5.79
CA ARG A 714 0.99 19.84 -4.79
C ARG A 714 1.56 21.04 -5.54
N ARG A 715 0.83 22.16 -5.62
CA ARG A 715 1.35 23.45 -6.11
C ARG A 715 2.00 24.22 -4.96
N PHE A 716 3.24 24.62 -5.18
CA PHE A 716 4.01 25.54 -4.34
C PHE A 716 3.36 26.92 -4.26
N ARG A 717 3.45 27.58 -3.10
CA ARG A 717 3.19 29.01 -2.95
C ARG A 717 4.50 29.71 -2.61
N ALA A 718 5.14 30.30 -3.61
CA ALA A 718 6.20 31.28 -3.39
C ALA A 718 5.57 32.53 -2.75
N ARG A 719 6.03 32.89 -1.54
CA ARG A 719 5.79 34.23 -0.98
C ARG A 719 6.83 35.17 -1.58
N LEU A 720 6.45 35.92 -2.61
CA LEU A 720 7.13 37.18 -2.94
C LEU A 720 6.12 38.29 -2.64
N GLY A 721 6.35 38.98 -1.52
CA GLY A 721 5.63 40.19 -1.18
C GLY A 721 6.31 41.38 -1.83
N PHE A 722 5.66 41.96 -2.83
CA PHE A 722 5.89 43.35 -3.22
C PHE A 722 4.56 44.07 -3.12
N GLY A 723 4.48 45.03 -2.19
CA GLY A 723 3.36 45.97 -2.11
C GLY A 723 3.35 46.91 -3.32
N PRO A 724 2.19 47.48 -3.68
CA PRO A 724 2.10 48.36 -4.85
C PRO A 724 2.63 49.76 -4.51
N PRO A 725 3.41 50.41 -5.38
CA PRO A 725 3.67 51.83 -5.25
C PRO A 725 2.52 52.64 -5.85
N THR A 726 2.24 53.74 -5.18
CA THR A 726 1.28 54.79 -5.51
C THR A 726 1.59 55.49 -6.83
N LYS A 727 0.52 55.94 -7.49
CA LYS A 727 0.50 56.77 -8.69
C LYS A 727 1.33 58.06 -8.51
N GLY A 728 2.09 58.41 -9.53
CA GLY A 728 2.70 59.72 -9.75
C GLY A 728 2.90 59.92 -11.25
N GLU A 729 2.29 60.99 -11.76
CA GLU A 729 2.16 61.44 -13.13
C GLU A 729 3.44 62.07 -13.72
N GLU A 730 3.47 62.12 -15.07
CA GLU A 730 4.19 63.11 -15.91
C GLU A 730 5.75 63.05 -15.94
N THR A 731 6.48 63.33 -17.02
CA THR A 731 6.24 63.84 -18.38
C THR A 731 7.45 63.49 -19.26
N ASN A 732 7.25 63.55 -20.58
CA ASN A 732 8.24 63.38 -21.65
C ASN A 732 9.50 64.25 -21.51
N GLN A 733 10.67 63.72 -21.92
CA GLN A 733 11.60 64.48 -22.76
C GLN A 733 12.60 63.59 -23.51
N THR A 734 12.57 63.75 -24.83
CA THR A 734 13.48 63.29 -25.86
C THR A 734 14.79 64.08 -25.82
N GLY A 735 15.94 63.40 -26.01
CA GLY A 735 17.23 64.07 -26.14
C GLY A 735 18.32 63.15 -26.71
N THR A 736 18.53 63.24 -28.02
CA THR A 736 19.58 62.57 -28.80
C THR A 736 20.84 63.44 -28.82
N ILE A 737 22.01 62.99 -28.34
CA ILE A 737 23.32 63.55 -28.74
C ILE A 737 24.40 62.46 -28.88
N LYS A 738 25.24 62.70 -29.89
CA LYS A 738 26.25 61.90 -30.60
C LYS A 738 27.47 61.41 -29.81
N VAL A 739 27.90 60.22 -30.24
CA VAL A 739 29.27 59.68 -30.47
C VAL A 739 30.46 60.60 -30.20
N LYS A 740 31.44 60.08 -29.44
CA LYS A 740 32.88 60.24 -29.72
C LYS A 740 33.69 59.03 -29.22
N ASP A 741 34.64 58.64 -30.06
CA ASP A 741 35.51 57.46 -30.00
C ASP A 741 36.51 57.47 -28.83
N GLY A 742 37.00 56.29 -28.44
CA GLY A 742 38.27 56.18 -27.71
C GLY A 742 38.45 54.97 -26.79
N GLU A 743 39.05 53.92 -27.36
CA GLU A 743 39.98 52.98 -26.72
C GLU A 743 39.50 51.82 -25.83
N SER A 744 40.14 50.70 -26.14
CA SER A 744 40.01 49.32 -25.69
C SER A 744 40.48 49.09 -24.25
N MET A 745 39.75 48.24 -23.53
CA MET A 745 40.32 47.33 -22.53
C MET A 745 39.52 46.02 -22.57
N GLU A 746 40.23 44.94 -22.90
CA GLU A 746 39.79 43.57 -22.71
C GLU A 746 39.46 43.32 -21.22
N GLY A 747 38.34 42.66 -20.96
CA GLY A 747 37.94 42.28 -19.60
C GLY A 747 36.71 41.39 -19.63
N GLY A 748 36.93 40.10 -19.87
CA GLY A 748 35.89 39.10 -20.09
C GLY A 748 34.84 39.02 -18.97
N THR A 749 33.59 39.10 -19.36
CA THR A 749 32.42 38.67 -18.59
C THR A 749 32.48 37.16 -18.36
N LYS A 750 32.78 36.75 -17.13
CA LYS A 750 32.53 35.37 -16.69
C LYS A 750 31.04 35.18 -16.43
N SER A 751 30.39 34.50 -17.37
CA SER A 751 29.13 33.79 -17.15
C SER A 751 29.30 32.82 -15.98
N LEU A 752 28.43 32.91 -14.97
CA LEU A 752 28.35 31.98 -13.86
C LEU A 752 27.61 30.73 -14.35
N GLU A 753 28.33 29.85 -15.05
CA GLU A 753 27.87 28.49 -15.33
C GLU A 753 27.94 27.66 -14.04
N LEU A 754 26.76 27.38 -13.47
CA LEU A 754 26.55 26.34 -12.47
C LEU A 754 26.76 24.96 -13.14
N THR A 755 28.02 24.56 -13.26
CA THR A 755 28.42 23.22 -13.71
C THR A 755 28.70 22.32 -12.51
N ASN A 756 27.99 21.17 -12.49
CA ASN A 756 28.33 19.89 -11.86
C ASN A 756 29.09 19.90 -10.52
N LEU A 757 28.32 19.88 -9.41
CA LEU A 757 28.79 19.55 -8.06
C LEU A 757 28.53 18.07 -7.66
N SER A 758 28.47 17.14 -8.62
CA SER A 758 28.25 15.69 -8.33
C SER A 758 29.53 14.90 -8.02
N GLY A 759 30.72 15.50 -8.15
CA GLY A 759 32.01 14.79 -8.09
C GLY A 759 32.78 14.84 -6.77
N VAL A 760 32.28 15.51 -5.72
CA VAL A 760 32.99 15.59 -4.44
C VAL A 760 32.51 14.47 -3.50
N VAL A 761 33.26 13.38 -3.54
CA VAL A 761 33.39 12.31 -2.54
C VAL A 761 32.61 12.56 -1.23
N TYR A 762 31.53 11.78 -1.03
CA TYR A 762 30.80 11.65 0.23
C TYR A 762 31.71 11.06 1.34
N MET A 763 32.54 11.91 1.95
CA MET A 763 33.35 11.57 3.11
C MET A 763 32.69 12.13 4.37
N LEU A 764 32.11 11.20 5.13
CA LEU A 764 31.92 11.23 6.59
C LEU A 764 32.13 12.61 7.23
N SER A 765 31.03 13.34 7.44
CA SER A 765 31.06 14.59 8.21
C SER A 765 31.43 14.29 9.67
N VAL A 766 32.68 14.51 10.03
CA VAL A 766 33.15 14.68 11.41
C VAL A 766 32.71 16.08 11.86
N PRO A 767 32.06 16.25 13.03
CA PRO A 767 31.86 17.59 13.57
C PRO A 767 33.21 18.13 14.05
N LEU A 768 33.73 19.12 13.32
CA LEU A 768 34.79 20.00 13.84
C LEU A 768 34.19 20.79 15.01
N ILE A 769 34.82 20.66 16.17
CA ILE A 769 34.53 21.44 17.37
C ILE A 769 34.89 22.90 17.05
N ASN A 770 33.90 23.78 16.92
CA ASN A 770 34.09 25.20 17.10
C ASN A 770 33.29 25.63 18.32
N SER A 771 33.99 25.78 19.45
CA SER A 771 33.53 26.54 20.60
C SER A 771 33.76 28.02 20.32
N HIS A 772 32.68 28.79 20.21
CA HIS A 772 32.59 30.13 20.75
C HIS A 772 31.16 30.41 21.20
#